data_AF-A0A3R7KAG7-F1
#
_entry.id   AF-A0A3R7KAG7-F1
#
_cell.length_a   1.000
_cell.length_b   1.000
_cell.length_c   1.000
_cell.angle_alpha   90.00
_cell.angle_beta   90.00
_cell.angle_gamma   90.00
#
_symmetry.space_group_name_H-M   'P 1'
#
loop_
_entity.id
_entity.type
_entity.pdbx_description
1 polymer ?
#
loop_
_entity_poly.entity_id
_entity_poly.type
_entity_poly.pdbx_seq_one_letter_code
_entity_poly.pdbx_strand_id
1 'polypeptide(L)'
;MIPQNQSINTSFKTIHAMINLAFLLDITGSMSNELQGVKETVRHLVASVFEEEYSVMITIVTFTESSQGCYVTNHSFTDGDEAAAFISSVKLCVPPGHRYVSANGGDGDENQKAAFAELLTLDNTMPTIAFLITDAGPHLVADTQTREAQHEVTYLKEKHSIVDPDMFNVLELVQTHFDGNLIVNIVKYIKNSDHRMYGSIAKKFDGVLIEPKVRSAKELANGLMVILSKMFDRCAWGGMNAATTEAETETTESDASLDTFIFYDLDAFSVPTCEGDVKKNSPPVAGNTRDVLFAFLDRATVVVGDRFNKRAIAASGLQEQVELLLTIAQCLTGRLSYNDALDRATGLVEKVRGLMPEDNQSHLKLTAESLPDVLQQKITTTSQLEASVSAITLLTTEEATEDALEEENVFDPTTVLQTAGGLFLAHLAVLQLPVKNGKPDFMDAWSAVITKISPDVVTARDFLTLVGSEEATSGLSIRARDYNYAQLVANPEDALGSALVRAASGTQVLDILTGLLAGAPAGLFCPNMFRGTLSASLMALIEQRDEPLSDFQWELVAKLVHSIRLVMGSSGQMAQMPVDPEAAVGKLLFRLLRRSDEKFDRDALLAVVKEMLATRVHKFIKYNESRYLALVERMVGYTHLSIVEDAFDPHALDQDIWKFSPKKAQMFVEVTPFSQAFKRCANNLIRCVTGVHKKLGGREQTALTLKELWPTCTEELPKYLLLQKRSARYRIVRDAVSVADGKINWELNGILDDGLDGPAYSALAMQALRKQYDAFLRELRERRANEEAEQRWSRALKTVRALTMEEFLAQLALVRDSASREYRLLCKALKQLGSTEKKEVEHYEAKLEVLITGRVKSTGDNYEIVFNRGNLHPHPDKLAPMSAAFQAKLRALRHEYGWAISHKYRAIKPNRLGHSNKNPSEWAKKRSMAEKTFWEEEA
;
A
#
# COMPACT_ATOMS: atom_id res chain seq x y z
N MET A 1 -27.62 -26.45 -11.54
CA MET A 1 -26.29 -26.17 -12.12
C MET A 1 -26.04 -24.69 -11.97
N ILE A 2 -25.20 -24.32 -11.00
CA ILE A 2 -24.83 -22.94 -10.68
C ILE A 2 -23.31 -22.89 -10.91
N PRO A 3 -22.76 -21.98 -11.74
CA PRO A 3 -21.32 -21.92 -11.97
C PRO A 3 -20.60 -21.38 -10.74
N GLN A 4 -19.45 -21.99 -10.46
CA GLN A 4 -18.55 -21.71 -9.34
C GLN A 4 -17.83 -20.37 -9.54
N ASN A 5 -17.88 -19.52 -8.50
CA ASN A 5 -17.05 -18.34 -8.33
C ASN A 5 -15.56 -18.69 -8.34
N GLN A 6 -14.83 -18.16 -9.32
CA GLN A 6 -13.36 -18.16 -9.32
C GLN A 6 -12.84 -17.04 -8.42
N SER A 7 -12.11 -17.42 -7.37
CA SER A 7 -11.41 -16.52 -6.46
C SER A 7 -10.17 -15.93 -7.13
N ILE A 8 -10.18 -14.62 -7.40
CA ILE A 8 -9.00 -13.89 -7.87
C ILE A 8 -8.11 -13.53 -6.66
N ASN A 9 -6.85 -13.95 -6.75
CA ASN A 9 -5.74 -13.61 -5.84
C ASN A 9 -5.47 -12.10 -5.88
N THR A 10 -5.66 -11.39 -4.76
CA THR A 10 -5.14 -10.03 -4.58
C THR A 10 -4.00 -10.00 -3.55
N SER A 11 -2.82 -9.62 -4.04
CA SER A 11 -1.61 -9.31 -3.27
C SER A 11 -1.77 -7.92 -2.65
N PHE A 12 -1.81 -7.82 -1.31
CA PHE A 12 -1.86 -6.53 -0.62
C PHE A 12 -0.45 -5.89 -0.57
N LYS A 13 -0.06 -5.27 -1.69
CA LYS A 13 0.69 -4.00 -1.64
C LYS A 13 -0.18 -3.01 -0.83
N THR A 14 0.44 -2.10 -0.07
CA THR A 14 -0.29 -0.98 0.52
C THR A 14 -1.02 -0.30 -0.63
N ILE A 15 -2.36 -0.40 -0.65
CA ILE A 15 -3.17 0.20 -1.70
C ILE A 15 -3.13 1.70 -1.40
N HIS A 16 -2.21 2.42 -2.06
CA HIS A 16 -2.52 3.78 -2.46
C HIS A 16 -3.89 3.66 -3.15
N ALA A 17 -4.94 4.30 -2.65
CA ALA A 17 -6.22 4.27 -3.32
C ALA A 17 -6.02 4.96 -4.68
N MET A 18 -5.78 4.13 -5.70
CA MET A 18 -5.59 4.57 -7.07
C MET A 18 -6.91 5.17 -7.53
N ILE A 19 -6.94 6.43 -7.93
CA ILE A 19 -8.15 7.07 -8.45
C ILE A 19 -8.25 6.72 -9.94
N ASN A 20 -9.44 6.35 -10.40
CA ASN A 20 -9.69 6.15 -11.82
C ASN A 20 -10.25 7.44 -12.43
N LEU A 21 -9.54 8.05 -13.37
CA LEU A 21 -10.09 9.08 -14.24
C LEU A 21 -10.63 8.41 -15.50
N ALA A 22 -11.96 8.34 -15.61
CA ALA A 22 -12.64 7.71 -16.74
C ALA A 22 -13.10 8.78 -17.74
N PHE A 23 -12.73 8.65 -19.01
CA PHE A 23 -13.18 9.53 -20.10
C PHE A 23 -14.12 8.75 -21.01
N LEU A 24 -15.40 9.11 -21.02
CA LEU A 24 -16.39 8.59 -21.96
C LEU A 24 -16.43 9.57 -23.14
N LEU A 25 -15.82 9.15 -24.24
CA LEU A 25 -15.55 9.99 -25.40
C LEU A 25 -16.47 9.64 -26.56
N ASP A 26 -17.26 10.62 -26.96
CA ASP A 26 -17.99 10.62 -28.21
C ASP A 26 -17.02 10.76 -29.38
N ILE A 27 -17.05 9.81 -30.33
CA ILE A 27 -16.20 9.83 -31.53
C ILE A 27 -17.02 9.82 -32.82
N THR A 28 -18.30 10.19 -32.75
CA THR A 28 -19.24 10.27 -33.89
C THR A 28 -18.86 11.39 -34.85
N GLY A 29 -19.50 11.42 -36.03
CA GLY A 29 -19.13 12.37 -37.08
C GLY A 29 -19.33 13.84 -36.69
N SER A 30 -20.28 14.14 -35.80
CA SER A 30 -20.57 15.51 -35.34
C SER A 30 -19.45 16.10 -34.49
N MET A 31 -18.69 15.25 -33.79
CA MET A 31 -17.50 15.64 -33.01
C MET A 31 -16.29 16.06 -33.87
N SER A 32 -16.44 16.21 -35.19
CA SER A 32 -15.31 16.43 -36.11
C SER A 32 -14.41 17.62 -35.74
N ASN A 33 -14.97 18.76 -35.31
CA ASN A 33 -14.15 19.94 -34.99
C ASN A 33 -13.63 19.90 -33.54
N GLU A 34 -14.29 19.11 -32.70
CA GLU A 34 -14.12 19.05 -31.26
C GLU A 34 -13.17 17.92 -30.84
N LEU A 35 -13.21 16.77 -31.51
CA LEU A 35 -12.48 15.55 -31.14
C LEU A 35 -10.96 15.76 -31.12
N GLN A 36 -10.41 16.51 -32.07
CA GLN A 36 -8.96 16.79 -32.06
C GLN A 36 -8.58 17.63 -30.84
N GLY A 37 -9.41 18.61 -30.47
CA GLY A 37 -9.25 19.38 -29.25
C GLY A 37 -9.34 18.51 -28.00
N VAL A 38 -10.36 17.65 -27.92
CA VAL A 38 -10.55 16.70 -26.81
C VAL A 38 -9.36 15.75 -26.67
N LYS A 39 -8.84 15.19 -27.78
CA LYS A 39 -7.67 14.31 -27.77
C LYS A 39 -6.43 15.02 -27.24
N GLU A 40 -6.18 16.24 -27.70
CA GLU A 40 -5.06 17.05 -27.24
C GLU A 40 -5.22 17.42 -25.76
N THR A 41 -6.43 17.78 -25.34
CA THR A 41 -6.78 18.08 -23.94
C THR A 41 -6.56 16.89 -23.02
N VAL A 42 -7.10 15.71 -23.35
CA VAL A 42 -6.90 14.49 -22.58
C VAL A 42 -5.43 14.07 -22.58
N ARG A 43 -4.71 14.22 -23.71
CA ARG A 43 -3.27 13.90 -23.77
C ARG A 43 -2.44 14.81 -22.86
N HIS A 44 -2.71 16.11 -22.86
CA HIS A 44 -2.04 17.06 -21.98
C HIS A 44 -2.35 16.77 -20.50
N LEU A 45 -3.60 16.46 -20.20
CA LEU A 45 -4.03 16.06 -18.87
C LEU A 45 -3.30 14.80 -18.38
N VAL A 46 -3.23 13.76 -19.21
CA VAL A 46 -2.50 12.52 -18.92
C VAL A 46 -1.04 12.84 -18.64
N ALA A 47 -0.37 13.60 -19.50
CA ALA A 47 1.04 13.96 -19.29
C ALA A 47 1.25 14.66 -17.94
N SER A 48 0.43 15.66 -17.62
CA SER A 48 0.56 16.43 -16.37
C SER A 48 0.24 15.60 -15.11
N VAL A 49 -0.77 14.73 -15.15
CA VAL A 49 -1.14 13.88 -13.99
C VAL A 49 -0.07 12.84 -13.68
N PHE A 50 0.60 12.29 -14.70
CA PHE A 50 1.69 11.33 -14.52
C PHE A 50 3.05 11.99 -14.20
N GLU A 51 3.26 13.26 -14.59
CA GLU A 51 4.45 14.04 -14.20
C GLU A 51 4.44 14.44 -12.72
N GLU A 52 3.27 14.71 -12.12
CA GLU A 52 3.09 15.08 -10.71
C GLU A 52 3.07 13.87 -9.73
N GLU A 53 3.44 12.66 -10.18
CA GLU A 53 3.48 11.41 -9.40
C GLU A 53 2.15 10.99 -8.72
N TYR A 54 0.99 11.42 -9.21
CA TYR A 54 -0.28 10.94 -8.66
C TYR A 54 -0.52 9.45 -8.98
N SER A 55 -1.06 8.70 -8.01
CA SER A 55 -1.48 7.30 -8.23
C SER A 55 -2.84 7.25 -8.94
N VAL A 56 -2.81 7.35 -10.26
CA VAL A 56 -4.02 7.45 -11.10
C VAL A 56 -4.04 6.31 -12.14
N MET A 57 -5.24 5.75 -12.35
CA MET A 57 -5.57 4.94 -13.52
C MET A 57 -6.35 5.81 -14.50
N ILE A 58 -6.01 5.75 -15.78
CA ILE A 58 -6.77 6.42 -16.83
C ILE A 58 -7.59 5.37 -17.57
N THR A 59 -8.91 5.54 -17.57
CA THR A 59 -9.81 4.70 -18.37
C THR A 59 -10.37 5.53 -19.52
N ILE A 60 -10.28 5.02 -20.75
CA ILE A 60 -10.84 5.67 -21.93
C ILE A 60 -11.90 4.73 -22.51
N VAL A 61 -13.16 5.17 -22.39
CA VAL A 61 -14.31 4.55 -23.03
C VAL A 61 -14.64 5.37 -24.26
N THR A 62 -14.59 4.78 -25.46
CA THR A 62 -15.06 5.48 -26.68
C THR A 62 -16.38 4.87 -27.13
N PHE A 63 -17.30 5.71 -27.61
CA PHE A 63 -18.58 5.27 -28.11
C PHE A 63 -18.92 5.92 -29.47
N THR A 64 -19.50 5.11 -30.35
CA THR A 64 -19.97 5.51 -31.67
C THR A 64 -20.93 4.46 -32.23
N GLU A 65 -21.66 4.80 -33.28
CA GLU A 65 -22.68 3.93 -33.85
C GLU A 65 -22.89 4.12 -35.35
N SER A 66 -23.65 3.18 -35.93
CA SER A 66 -24.17 3.26 -37.28
C SER A 66 -25.44 2.45 -37.40
N SER A 67 -26.12 2.60 -38.53
CA SER A 67 -27.20 1.69 -38.96
C SER A 67 -26.84 0.18 -39.02
N GLN A 68 -25.57 -0.19 -38.82
CA GLN A 68 -25.09 -1.58 -38.77
C GLN A 68 -24.76 -2.06 -37.34
N GLY A 69 -24.68 -1.19 -36.35
CA GLY A 69 -24.33 -1.59 -34.99
C GLY A 69 -23.96 -0.46 -34.04
N CYS A 70 -23.99 -0.79 -32.75
CA CYS A 70 -23.55 0.02 -31.62
C CYS A 70 -22.13 -0.42 -31.20
N TYR A 71 -21.19 0.52 -31.13
CA TYR A 71 -19.79 0.25 -30.83
C TYR A 71 -19.32 1.03 -29.61
N VAL A 72 -18.92 0.30 -28.56
CA VAL A 72 -18.31 0.88 -27.36
C VAL A 72 -17.05 0.10 -27.02
N THR A 73 -15.95 0.80 -26.75
CA THR A 73 -14.65 0.21 -26.40
C THR A 73 -14.16 0.75 -25.07
N ASN A 74 -13.62 -0.10 -24.21
CA ASN A 74 -13.06 0.28 -22.91
C ASN A 74 -11.58 -0.13 -22.83
N HIS A 75 -10.70 0.80 -22.47
CA HIS A 75 -9.28 0.55 -22.22
C HIS A 75 -8.82 1.31 -20.97
N SER A 76 -8.17 0.62 -20.03
CA SER A 76 -7.60 1.20 -18.81
C SER A 76 -6.08 1.13 -18.82
N PHE A 77 -5.43 2.20 -18.38
CA PHE A 77 -3.99 2.42 -18.44
C PHE A 77 -3.46 2.85 -17.07
N THR A 78 -2.32 2.31 -16.68
CA THR A 78 -1.54 2.74 -15.51
C THR A 78 -0.21 3.41 -15.90
N ASP A 79 0.03 3.55 -17.21
CA ASP A 79 1.21 4.19 -17.79
C ASP A 79 0.75 5.37 -18.66
N GLY A 80 1.33 6.55 -18.38
CA GLY A 80 0.94 7.80 -19.05
C GLY A 80 1.30 7.84 -20.53
N ASP A 81 2.44 7.25 -20.93
CA ASP A 81 2.87 7.23 -22.33
C ASP A 81 1.97 6.31 -23.15
N GLU A 82 1.58 5.15 -22.60
CA GLU A 82 0.61 4.24 -23.23
C GLU A 82 -0.77 4.90 -23.38
N ALA A 83 -1.26 5.56 -22.34
CA ALA A 83 -2.54 6.29 -22.38
C ALA A 83 -2.50 7.43 -23.41
N ALA A 84 -1.42 8.21 -23.44
CA ALA A 84 -1.20 9.30 -24.39
C ALA A 84 -1.09 8.80 -25.84
N ALA A 85 -0.44 7.66 -26.06
CA ALA A 85 -0.37 7.01 -27.37
C ALA A 85 -1.74 6.49 -27.82
N PHE A 86 -2.50 5.87 -26.91
CA PHE A 86 -3.83 5.36 -27.22
C PHE A 86 -4.79 6.49 -27.61
N ILE A 87 -4.90 7.55 -26.79
CA ILE A 87 -5.80 8.68 -27.09
C ILE A 87 -5.43 9.33 -28.43
N SER A 88 -4.14 9.47 -28.74
CA SER A 88 -3.66 10.00 -30.02
C SER A 88 -4.09 9.13 -31.21
N SER A 89 -4.22 7.82 -31.00
CA SER A 89 -4.62 6.84 -32.02
C SER A 89 -6.12 6.80 -32.30
N VAL A 90 -6.95 7.35 -31.41
CA VAL A 90 -8.41 7.41 -31.58
C VAL A 90 -8.75 8.22 -32.83
N LYS A 91 -9.65 7.68 -33.66
CA LYS A 91 -10.07 8.28 -34.93
C LYS A 91 -11.58 8.52 -34.91
N LEU A 92 -11.98 9.65 -35.49
CA LEU A 92 -13.38 9.97 -35.74
C LEU A 92 -14.03 8.84 -36.56
N CYS A 93 -15.25 8.47 -36.17
CA CYS A 93 -16.10 7.46 -36.80
C CYS A 93 -15.48 6.04 -36.90
N VAL A 94 -14.36 5.75 -36.25
CA VAL A 94 -13.69 4.45 -36.36
C VAL A 94 -13.45 3.91 -34.96
N PRO A 95 -14.27 2.94 -34.49
CA PRO A 95 -14.11 2.39 -33.16
C PRO A 95 -12.73 1.72 -33.01
N PRO A 96 -12.02 1.93 -31.89
CA PRO A 96 -10.73 1.29 -31.63
C PRO A 96 -10.80 -0.24 -31.80
N GLY A 97 -9.82 -0.82 -32.48
CA GLY A 97 -9.80 -2.26 -32.81
C GLY A 97 -10.58 -2.64 -34.07
N HIS A 98 -11.40 -1.75 -34.64
CA HIS A 98 -12.28 -2.03 -35.78
C HIS A 98 -11.94 -1.17 -37.01
N ARG A 99 -10.76 -1.39 -37.60
CA ARG A 99 -10.20 -0.56 -38.70
C ARG A 99 -11.02 -0.49 -39.99
N TYR A 100 -11.98 -1.40 -40.17
CA TYR A 100 -12.84 -1.48 -41.37
C TYR A 100 -14.27 -0.99 -41.12
N VAL A 101 -14.58 -0.51 -39.91
CA VAL A 101 -15.88 0.03 -39.55
C VAL A 101 -15.83 1.55 -39.67
N SER A 102 -16.84 2.12 -40.33
CA SER A 102 -17.09 3.57 -40.39
C SER A 102 -18.45 3.83 -39.77
N ALA A 103 -18.44 4.23 -38.51
CA ALA A 103 -19.58 4.48 -37.66
C ALA A 103 -19.77 5.99 -37.50
N ASN A 104 -20.54 6.61 -38.38
CA ASN A 104 -20.62 8.08 -38.46
C ASN A 104 -21.62 8.71 -37.47
N GLY A 105 -22.36 7.91 -36.70
CA GLY A 105 -23.55 8.37 -35.97
C GLY A 105 -24.76 8.52 -36.90
N GLY A 106 -25.93 8.71 -36.30
CA GLY A 106 -27.14 9.15 -36.99
C GLY A 106 -27.24 10.67 -37.11
N ASP A 107 -28.34 11.18 -37.68
CA ASP A 107 -28.64 12.62 -37.67
C ASP A 107 -29.31 13.00 -36.32
N GLY A 108 -28.58 12.98 -35.20
CA GLY A 108 -29.15 13.42 -33.93
C GLY A 108 -28.50 12.87 -32.67
N ASP A 109 -29.20 11.95 -32.01
CA ASP A 109 -28.85 11.36 -30.72
C ASP A 109 -27.87 10.18 -30.89
N GLU A 110 -27.19 9.82 -29.80
CA GLU A 110 -26.05 8.89 -29.80
C GLU A 110 -26.14 7.82 -28.70
N ASN A 111 -25.32 6.77 -28.81
CA ASN A 111 -25.34 5.57 -27.95
C ASN A 111 -24.69 5.73 -26.56
N GLN A 112 -25.09 6.77 -25.84
CA GLN A 112 -24.55 7.12 -24.53
C GLN A 112 -24.99 6.17 -23.41
N LYS A 113 -26.15 5.51 -23.53
CA LYS A 113 -26.60 4.52 -22.54
C LYS A 113 -25.65 3.33 -22.54
N ALA A 114 -25.22 2.90 -23.72
CA ALA A 114 -24.20 1.86 -23.87
C ALA A 114 -22.84 2.29 -23.30
N ALA A 115 -22.46 3.56 -23.42
CA ALA A 115 -21.25 4.11 -22.82
C ALA A 115 -21.30 4.11 -21.28
N PHE A 116 -22.43 4.54 -20.69
CA PHE A 116 -22.64 4.47 -19.24
C PHE A 116 -22.68 3.04 -18.72
N ALA A 117 -23.34 2.12 -19.43
CA ALA A 117 -23.38 0.71 -19.05
C ALA A 117 -21.98 0.07 -19.04
N GLU A 118 -21.05 0.55 -19.87
CA GLU A 118 -19.66 0.07 -19.85
C GLU A 118 -18.96 0.36 -18.52
N LEU A 119 -19.39 1.36 -17.74
CA LEU A 119 -18.87 1.60 -16.39
C LEU A 119 -19.14 0.43 -15.42
N LEU A 120 -20.16 -0.40 -15.67
CA LEU A 120 -20.45 -1.60 -14.89
C LEU A 120 -19.33 -2.66 -15.01
N THR A 121 -18.47 -2.54 -16.02
CA THR A 121 -17.32 -3.45 -16.20
C THR A 121 -16.11 -3.04 -15.37
N LEU A 122 -16.12 -1.82 -14.80
CA LEU A 122 -15.03 -1.30 -13.98
C LEU A 122 -15.12 -1.81 -12.54
N ASP A 123 -13.97 -1.79 -11.85
CA ASP A 123 -13.88 -2.15 -10.44
C ASP A 123 -14.63 -1.13 -9.58
N ASN A 124 -15.71 -1.56 -8.93
CA ASN A 124 -16.55 -0.71 -8.09
C ASN A 124 -15.90 -0.29 -6.76
N THR A 125 -14.80 -0.93 -6.38
CA THR A 125 -14.05 -0.56 -5.18
C THR A 125 -13.08 0.60 -5.42
N MET A 126 -12.85 0.97 -6.68
CA MET A 126 -11.94 2.05 -7.07
C MET A 126 -12.70 3.37 -7.21
N PRO A 127 -12.35 4.42 -6.42
CA PRO A 127 -12.92 5.74 -6.62
C PRO A 127 -12.75 6.21 -8.06
N THR A 128 -13.86 6.50 -8.72
CA THR A 128 -13.88 6.83 -10.15
C THR A 128 -14.48 8.21 -10.37
N ILE A 129 -13.77 9.04 -11.13
CA ILE A 129 -14.24 10.34 -11.60
C ILE A 129 -14.35 10.23 -13.11
N ALA A 130 -15.59 10.19 -13.59
CA ALA A 130 -15.92 10.05 -14.98
C ALA A 130 -16.20 11.42 -15.61
N PHE A 131 -15.75 11.60 -16.86
CA PHE A 131 -16.06 12.74 -17.71
C PHE A 131 -16.76 12.20 -18.96
N LEU A 132 -18.06 12.47 -19.11
CA LEU A 132 -18.76 12.30 -20.38
C LEU A 132 -18.50 13.51 -21.26
N ILE A 133 -17.94 13.30 -22.45
CA ILE A 133 -17.63 14.35 -23.42
C ILE A 133 -18.40 14.07 -24.71
N THR A 134 -19.38 14.93 -25.04
CA THR A 134 -20.30 14.75 -26.19
C THR A 134 -20.85 16.08 -26.69
N ASP A 135 -21.35 16.12 -27.92
CA ASP A 135 -22.07 17.26 -28.51
C ASP A 135 -23.57 16.98 -28.77
N ALA A 136 -24.01 15.73 -28.61
CA ALA A 136 -25.34 15.25 -28.94
C ALA A 136 -26.19 14.92 -27.70
N GLY A 137 -27.43 14.44 -27.87
CA GLY A 137 -28.26 13.86 -26.81
C GLY A 137 -28.18 12.33 -26.80
N PRO A 138 -28.65 11.65 -25.73
CA PRO A 138 -28.79 10.19 -25.74
C PRO A 138 -30.05 9.73 -26.49
N HIS A 139 -30.03 8.56 -27.11
CA HIS A 139 -31.26 7.95 -27.67
C HIS A 139 -32.30 7.76 -26.57
N LEU A 140 -33.48 8.36 -26.71
CA LEU A 140 -34.56 8.17 -25.73
C LEU A 140 -35.36 6.90 -26.07
N VAL A 141 -36.08 6.35 -25.08
CA VAL A 141 -36.98 5.20 -25.25
C VAL A 141 -38.06 5.51 -26.29
N ALA A 142 -38.50 6.77 -26.36
CA ALA A 142 -39.42 7.26 -27.38
C ALA A 142 -38.87 7.11 -28.81
N ASP A 143 -37.54 7.12 -28.96
CA ASP A 143 -36.82 7.13 -30.24
C ASP A 143 -36.32 5.72 -30.66
N THR A 144 -36.75 4.66 -29.96
CA THR A 144 -36.45 3.24 -30.27
C THR A 144 -36.88 2.76 -31.66
N GLN A 145 -37.47 3.64 -32.47
CA GLN A 145 -37.82 3.36 -33.86
C GLN A 145 -36.62 3.52 -34.82
N THR A 146 -35.55 4.19 -34.42
CA THR A 146 -34.31 4.27 -35.21
C THR A 146 -33.55 2.94 -35.14
N ARG A 147 -32.74 2.64 -36.17
CA ARG A 147 -31.95 1.39 -36.20
C ARG A 147 -30.83 1.45 -35.16
N GLU A 148 -30.25 2.62 -35.01
CA GLU A 148 -29.22 2.99 -34.07
C GLU A 148 -29.67 2.73 -32.62
N ALA A 149 -30.82 3.29 -32.21
CA ALA A 149 -31.39 3.04 -30.88
C ALA A 149 -31.72 1.55 -30.65
N GLN A 150 -32.20 0.81 -31.68
CA GLN A 150 -32.41 -0.64 -31.57
C GLN A 150 -31.12 -1.43 -31.37
N HIS A 151 -30.03 -1.01 -32.03
CA HIS A 151 -28.72 -1.60 -31.84
C HIS A 151 -28.17 -1.31 -30.44
N GLU A 152 -28.40 -0.11 -29.90
CA GLU A 152 -28.05 0.22 -28.52
C GLU A 152 -28.83 -0.64 -27.51
N VAL A 153 -30.16 -0.77 -27.67
CA VAL A 153 -30.99 -1.65 -26.82
C VAL A 153 -30.51 -3.11 -26.89
N THR A 154 -30.16 -3.58 -28.09
CA THR A 154 -29.63 -4.92 -28.29
C THR A 154 -28.29 -5.09 -27.58
N TYR A 155 -27.40 -4.10 -27.69
CA TYR A 155 -26.10 -4.09 -27.02
C TYR A 155 -26.24 -4.13 -25.49
N LEU A 156 -27.12 -3.30 -24.92
CA LEU A 156 -27.41 -3.26 -23.47
C LEU A 156 -27.90 -4.63 -22.97
N LYS A 157 -28.78 -5.28 -23.74
CA LYS A 157 -29.31 -6.60 -23.41
C LYS A 157 -28.27 -7.71 -23.53
N GLU A 158 -27.54 -7.75 -24.64
CA GLU A 158 -26.60 -8.84 -24.94
C GLU A 158 -25.32 -8.76 -24.10
N LYS A 159 -24.77 -7.55 -23.91
CA LYS A 159 -23.50 -7.37 -23.20
C LYS A 159 -23.68 -7.19 -21.70
N HIS A 160 -24.67 -6.40 -21.28
CA HIS A 160 -24.84 -6.00 -19.87
C HIS A 160 -26.07 -6.61 -19.19
N SER A 161 -26.86 -7.42 -19.90
CA SER A 161 -28.11 -8.02 -19.40
C SER A 161 -29.16 -7.00 -18.94
N ILE A 162 -29.13 -5.78 -19.49
CA ILE A 162 -30.08 -4.71 -19.15
C ILE A 162 -31.29 -4.83 -20.09
N VAL A 163 -32.48 -5.04 -19.51
CA VAL A 163 -33.72 -5.25 -20.26
C VAL A 163 -34.51 -3.96 -20.44
N ASP A 164 -34.49 -3.08 -19.43
CA ASP A 164 -35.12 -1.76 -19.50
C ASP A 164 -34.09 -0.71 -19.96
N PRO A 165 -34.21 -0.19 -21.19
CA PRO A 165 -33.25 0.73 -21.78
C PRO A 165 -33.48 2.19 -21.37
N ASP A 166 -34.38 2.50 -20.42
CA ASP A 166 -34.50 3.86 -19.90
C ASP A 166 -33.17 4.33 -19.31
N MET A 167 -32.73 5.54 -19.68
CA MET A 167 -31.47 6.12 -19.22
C MET A 167 -31.37 6.11 -17.69
N PHE A 168 -32.40 6.52 -16.95
CA PHE A 168 -32.35 6.59 -15.50
C PHE A 168 -32.34 5.22 -14.84
N ASN A 169 -32.89 4.18 -15.49
CA ASN A 169 -32.69 2.80 -15.07
C ASN A 169 -31.23 2.35 -15.25
N VAL A 170 -30.61 2.64 -16.40
CA VAL A 170 -29.17 2.35 -16.62
C VAL A 170 -28.30 3.07 -15.59
N LEU A 171 -28.57 4.35 -15.33
CA LEU A 171 -27.83 5.14 -14.35
C LEU A 171 -28.06 4.66 -12.90
N GLU A 172 -29.25 4.15 -12.56
CA GLU A 172 -29.52 3.54 -11.25
C GLU A 172 -28.67 2.29 -11.04
N LEU A 173 -28.54 1.43 -12.07
CA LEU A 173 -27.68 0.25 -12.03
C LEU A 173 -26.21 0.65 -11.84
N VAL A 174 -25.75 1.68 -12.55
CA VAL A 174 -24.38 2.21 -12.41
C VAL A 174 -24.17 2.79 -11.01
N GLN A 175 -25.11 3.59 -10.50
CA GLN A 175 -25.03 4.16 -9.15
C GLN A 175 -24.97 3.07 -8.07
N THR A 176 -25.80 2.03 -8.22
CA THR A 176 -25.83 0.87 -7.33
C THR A 176 -24.53 0.07 -7.39
N HIS A 177 -23.95 -0.12 -8.57
CA HIS A 177 -22.69 -0.85 -8.76
C HIS A 177 -21.54 -0.21 -7.98
N PHE A 178 -21.41 1.11 -8.03
CA PHE A 178 -20.33 1.87 -7.39
C PHE A 178 -20.57 2.23 -5.92
N ASP A 179 -21.80 2.11 -5.40
CA ASP A 179 -22.15 2.36 -3.99
C ASP A 179 -21.59 3.70 -3.45
N GLY A 180 -21.70 4.77 -4.25
CA GLY A 180 -21.20 6.11 -3.91
C GLY A 180 -19.74 6.38 -4.28
N ASN A 181 -19.02 5.44 -4.90
CA ASN A 181 -17.63 5.63 -5.34
C ASN A 181 -17.47 6.22 -6.76
N LEU A 182 -18.53 6.82 -7.33
CA LEU A 182 -18.52 7.36 -8.69
C LEU A 182 -19.04 8.80 -8.72
N ILE A 183 -18.28 9.68 -9.37
CA ILE A 183 -18.73 11.02 -9.79
C ILE A 183 -18.75 11.07 -11.30
N VAL A 184 -19.83 11.62 -11.87
CA VAL A 184 -19.96 11.81 -13.32
C VAL A 184 -20.07 13.29 -13.63
N ASN A 185 -19.03 13.83 -14.26
CA ASN A 185 -19.00 15.15 -14.83
C ASN A 185 -19.41 15.11 -16.29
N ILE A 186 -20.15 16.11 -16.74
CA ILE A 186 -20.58 16.22 -18.13
C ILE A 186 -19.92 17.43 -18.77
N VAL A 187 -19.18 17.20 -19.86
CA VAL A 187 -18.64 18.24 -20.75
C VAL A 187 -19.44 18.20 -22.05
N LYS A 188 -20.38 19.14 -22.21
CA LYS A 188 -21.27 19.19 -23.38
C LYS A 188 -20.86 20.32 -24.33
N TYR A 189 -20.56 19.97 -25.58
CA TYR A 189 -20.35 20.93 -26.66
C TYR A 189 -21.69 21.35 -27.30
N ILE A 190 -21.80 22.59 -27.78
CA ILE A 190 -23.08 23.18 -28.19
C ILE A 190 -23.49 22.72 -29.60
N LYS A 191 -24.54 21.90 -29.67
CA LYS A 191 -25.41 21.73 -30.85
C LYS A 191 -26.90 21.96 -30.55
N ASN A 192 -27.36 21.60 -29.34
CA ASN A 192 -28.72 21.78 -28.83
C ASN A 192 -28.74 22.50 -27.47
N SER A 193 -29.64 23.47 -27.27
CA SER A 193 -29.73 24.32 -26.07
C SER A 193 -30.41 23.65 -24.86
N ASP A 194 -30.93 22.44 -24.98
CA ASP A 194 -31.49 21.72 -23.83
C ASP A 194 -30.37 20.98 -23.07
N HIS A 195 -30.12 21.43 -21.85
CA HIS A 195 -29.13 20.86 -20.93
C HIS A 195 -29.81 20.09 -19.79
N ARG A 196 -31.15 19.96 -19.77
CA ARG A 196 -31.86 19.35 -18.63
C ARG A 196 -31.51 17.89 -18.41
N MET A 197 -31.36 17.11 -19.49
CA MET A 197 -30.98 15.70 -19.41
C MET A 197 -29.63 15.58 -18.70
N TYR A 198 -28.61 16.26 -19.22
CA TYR A 198 -27.26 16.22 -18.65
C TYR A 198 -27.13 16.85 -17.28
N GLY A 199 -27.87 17.92 -16.98
CA GLY A 199 -27.96 18.46 -15.63
C GLY A 199 -28.54 17.44 -14.65
N SER A 200 -29.53 16.65 -15.09
CA SER A 200 -30.12 15.57 -14.29
C SER A 200 -29.15 14.39 -14.09
N ILE A 201 -28.37 14.04 -15.11
CA ILE A 201 -27.32 13.01 -15.02
C ILE A 201 -26.23 13.47 -14.04
N ALA A 202 -25.66 14.66 -14.24
CA ALA A 202 -24.63 15.21 -13.36
C ALA A 202 -25.11 15.28 -11.90
N LYS A 203 -26.35 15.75 -11.66
CA LYS A 203 -26.95 15.81 -10.33
C LYS A 203 -27.09 14.44 -9.65
N LYS A 204 -27.40 13.38 -10.41
CA LYS A 204 -27.56 12.02 -9.88
C LYS A 204 -26.24 11.45 -9.32
N PHE A 205 -25.10 11.84 -9.90
CA PHE A 205 -23.77 11.39 -9.50
C PHE A 205 -22.93 12.51 -8.85
N ASP A 206 -23.57 13.52 -8.26
CA ASP A 206 -22.89 14.60 -7.54
C ASP A 206 -21.81 15.38 -8.32
N GLY A 207 -21.85 15.29 -9.66
CA GLY A 207 -20.89 15.93 -10.56
C GLY A 207 -21.31 17.32 -11.01
N VAL A 208 -20.59 17.84 -12.02
CA VAL A 208 -20.88 19.15 -12.61
C VAL A 208 -21.21 19.05 -14.10
N LEU A 209 -22.04 19.99 -14.55
CA LEU A 209 -22.30 20.23 -15.96
C LEU A 209 -21.45 21.41 -16.43
N ILE A 210 -20.58 21.14 -17.40
CA ILE A 210 -19.57 22.04 -17.94
C ILE A 210 -19.83 22.25 -19.43
N GLU A 211 -19.79 23.51 -19.86
CA GLU A 211 -19.82 23.90 -21.27
C GLU A 211 -18.53 24.67 -21.64
N PRO A 212 -17.76 24.19 -22.63
CA PRO A 212 -16.60 24.91 -23.16
C PRO A 212 -16.98 26.20 -23.91
N LYS A 213 -16.47 27.37 -23.49
CA LYS A 213 -16.62 28.65 -24.22
C LYS A 213 -15.63 28.78 -25.38
N VAL A 214 -14.46 28.18 -25.23
CA VAL A 214 -13.34 28.23 -26.19
C VAL A 214 -13.11 26.85 -26.79
N ARG A 215 -12.51 26.81 -27.99
CA ARG A 215 -12.15 25.57 -28.69
C ARG A 215 -10.65 25.26 -28.66
N SER A 216 -9.87 26.06 -27.93
CA SER A 216 -8.42 25.88 -27.80
C SER A 216 -8.11 24.70 -26.87
N ALA A 217 -7.51 23.64 -27.41
CA ALA A 217 -7.19 22.43 -26.65
C ALA A 217 -6.29 22.68 -25.44
N LYS A 218 -5.34 23.62 -25.58
CA LYS A 218 -4.41 24.03 -24.52
C LYS A 218 -5.14 24.76 -23.38
N GLU A 219 -6.05 25.66 -23.71
CA GLU A 219 -6.83 26.41 -22.70
C GLU A 219 -7.81 25.50 -21.95
N LEU A 220 -8.46 24.58 -22.66
CA LEU A 220 -9.36 23.58 -22.05
C LEU A 220 -8.59 22.60 -21.18
N ALA A 221 -7.39 22.17 -21.60
CA ALA A 221 -6.50 21.33 -20.79
C ALA A 221 -6.06 22.05 -19.52
N ASN A 222 -5.64 23.30 -19.64
CA ASN A 222 -5.24 24.10 -18.49
C ASN A 222 -6.40 24.27 -17.50
N GLY A 223 -7.61 24.57 -17.98
CA GLY A 223 -8.76 24.71 -17.11
C GLY A 223 -9.17 23.39 -16.43
N LEU A 224 -9.17 22.25 -17.13
CA LEU A 224 -9.42 20.93 -16.53
C LEU A 224 -8.31 20.52 -15.55
N MET A 225 -7.05 20.84 -15.86
CA MET A 225 -5.93 20.65 -14.95
C MET A 225 -6.12 21.47 -13.68
N VAL A 226 -6.54 22.73 -13.76
CA VAL A 226 -6.82 23.53 -12.55
C VAL A 226 -7.92 22.90 -11.69
N ILE A 227 -8.97 22.32 -12.30
CA ILE A 227 -10.02 21.60 -11.56
C ILE A 227 -9.43 20.37 -10.86
N LEU A 228 -8.64 19.58 -11.58
CA LEU A 228 -8.03 18.35 -11.05
C LEU A 228 -6.95 18.64 -10.01
N SER A 229 -6.08 19.63 -10.19
CA SER A 229 -5.09 20.06 -9.21
C SER A 229 -5.77 20.59 -7.95
N LYS A 230 -6.78 21.46 -8.06
CA LYS A 230 -7.57 21.92 -6.89
C LYS A 230 -8.23 20.75 -6.16
N MET A 231 -8.65 19.72 -6.89
CA MET A 231 -9.23 18.49 -6.33
C MET A 231 -8.20 17.61 -5.65
N PHE A 232 -7.05 17.34 -6.27
CA PHE A 232 -5.96 16.58 -5.68
C PHE A 232 -5.38 17.29 -4.47
N ASP A 233 -5.23 18.61 -4.50
CA ASP A 233 -4.76 19.40 -3.37
C ASP A 233 -5.75 19.39 -2.20
N ARG A 234 -7.06 19.55 -2.44
CA ARG A 234 -8.07 19.38 -1.37
C ARG A 234 -8.13 17.96 -0.84
N CYS A 235 -8.00 16.96 -1.70
CA CYS A 235 -7.95 15.55 -1.30
C CYS A 235 -6.68 15.20 -0.51
N ALA A 236 -5.62 15.99 -0.63
CA ALA A 236 -4.35 15.79 0.06
C ALA A 236 -4.20 16.64 1.34
N TRP A 237 -4.95 17.75 1.47
CA TRP A 237 -4.85 18.68 2.61
C TRP A 237 -6.12 18.80 3.46
N GLY A 238 -7.25 18.21 3.04
CA GLY A 238 -8.54 18.31 3.72
C GLY A 238 -9.07 19.74 3.77
N GLY A 239 -9.66 20.18 2.67
CA GLY A 239 -10.72 21.20 2.63
C GLY A 239 -10.44 22.65 3.07
N MET A 240 -9.41 22.97 3.85
CA MET A 240 -9.45 24.20 4.67
C MET A 240 -8.58 25.39 4.27
N ASN A 241 -7.82 25.32 3.18
CA ASN A 241 -7.07 26.51 2.68
C ASN A 241 -7.90 27.46 1.80
N ALA A 242 -9.22 27.27 1.67
CA ALA A 242 -10.04 28.15 0.83
C ALA A 242 -10.70 29.32 1.59
N ALA A 243 -10.61 29.39 2.91
CA ALA A 243 -11.31 30.42 3.67
C ALA A 243 -10.54 30.81 4.94
N THR A 244 -9.46 31.56 4.77
CA THR A 244 -9.01 32.68 5.64
C THR A 244 -7.52 32.90 5.45
N THR A 245 -7.15 33.79 4.53
CA THR A 245 -6.07 34.76 4.76
C THR A 245 -6.09 35.78 3.64
N GLU A 246 -6.05 37.04 4.03
CA GLU A 246 -5.96 38.23 3.20
C GLU A 246 -4.62 38.24 2.43
N ALA A 247 -4.54 37.46 1.35
CA ALA A 247 -3.48 37.54 0.35
C ALA A 247 -4.11 37.62 -1.04
N GLU A 248 -4.77 38.76 -1.32
CA GLU A 248 -5.34 39.13 -2.62
C GLU A 248 -4.29 39.44 -3.71
N THR A 249 -3.04 39.00 -3.59
CA THR A 249 -1.99 39.48 -4.51
C THR A 249 -1.31 38.47 -5.44
N GLU A 250 -1.59 37.16 -5.43
CA GLU A 250 -0.92 36.23 -6.36
C GLU A 250 -1.77 35.06 -6.95
N THR A 251 -3.08 35.23 -7.21
CA THR A 251 -3.91 34.20 -7.89
C THR A 251 -4.64 34.66 -9.16
N THR A 252 -4.07 35.61 -9.92
CA THR A 252 -4.72 36.15 -11.13
C THR A 252 -4.67 35.22 -12.35
N GLU A 253 -3.70 34.29 -12.47
CA GLU A 253 -3.60 33.42 -13.67
C GLU A 253 -4.46 32.14 -13.61
N SER A 254 -4.74 31.60 -12.42
CA SER A 254 -5.47 30.31 -12.27
C SER A 254 -6.98 30.44 -12.49
N ASP A 255 -7.57 31.60 -12.18
CA ASP A 255 -9.00 31.85 -12.42
C ASP A 255 -9.30 32.22 -13.88
N ALA A 256 -8.36 32.85 -14.59
CA ALA A 256 -8.51 33.12 -16.03
C ALA A 256 -8.61 31.82 -16.86
N SER A 257 -7.99 30.73 -16.41
CA SER A 257 -8.09 29.42 -17.08
C SER A 257 -9.45 28.75 -16.85
N LEU A 258 -10.15 29.05 -15.75
CA LEU A 258 -11.50 28.55 -15.47
C LEU A 258 -12.59 29.33 -16.21
N ASP A 259 -12.31 30.58 -16.60
CA ASP A 259 -13.21 31.40 -17.44
C ASP A 259 -13.46 30.81 -18.83
N THR A 260 -12.64 29.84 -19.25
CA THR A 260 -12.80 29.05 -20.48
C THR A 260 -14.04 28.15 -20.46
N PHE A 261 -14.64 27.93 -19.28
CA PHE A 261 -15.81 27.10 -19.09
C PHE A 261 -17.00 27.89 -18.52
N ILE A 262 -18.21 27.42 -18.83
CA ILE A 262 -19.44 27.77 -18.12
C ILE A 262 -19.79 26.59 -17.23
N PHE A 263 -19.93 26.85 -15.93
CA PHE A 263 -20.43 25.88 -14.97
C PHE A 263 -21.90 26.18 -14.69
N TYR A 264 -22.75 25.17 -14.84
CA TYR A 264 -24.17 25.32 -14.58
C TYR A 264 -24.51 24.99 -13.13
N ASP A 265 -25.40 25.79 -12.53
CA ASP A 265 -25.97 25.52 -11.21
C ASP A 265 -27.07 24.46 -11.32
N LEU A 266 -26.94 23.40 -10.51
CA LEU A 266 -27.81 22.24 -10.46
C LEU A 266 -28.49 22.07 -9.09
N ASP A 267 -28.44 23.07 -8.21
CA ASP A 267 -29.00 22.95 -6.86
C ASP A 267 -30.51 22.80 -6.86
N ALA A 268 -31.20 23.49 -7.78
CA ALA A 268 -32.65 23.41 -7.96
C ALA A 268 -33.12 22.18 -8.77
N PHE A 269 -32.22 21.34 -9.28
CA PHE A 269 -32.59 20.16 -10.08
C PHE A 269 -33.07 19.02 -9.20
N SER A 270 -34.20 18.43 -9.60
CA SER A 270 -34.67 17.14 -9.06
C SER A 270 -34.12 15.99 -9.91
N VAL A 271 -33.70 14.89 -9.28
CA VAL A 271 -33.27 13.68 -9.98
C VAL A 271 -34.50 12.96 -10.56
N PRO A 272 -34.64 12.86 -11.90
CA PRO A 272 -35.77 12.20 -12.54
C PRO A 272 -35.80 10.68 -12.30
N THR A 273 -37.00 10.09 -12.29
CA THR A 273 -37.19 8.64 -12.20
C THR A 273 -37.23 7.94 -13.56
N CYS A 274 -37.49 8.67 -14.63
CA CYS A 274 -37.47 8.19 -16.02
C CYS A 274 -37.15 9.34 -16.98
N GLU A 275 -36.87 9.04 -18.24
CA GLU A 275 -36.50 10.04 -19.26
C GLU A 275 -37.56 11.14 -19.44
N GLY A 276 -38.85 10.77 -19.36
CA GLY A 276 -39.96 11.72 -19.54
C GLY A 276 -40.04 12.79 -18.45
N ASP A 277 -39.54 12.49 -17.24
CA ASP A 277 -39.60 13.38 -16.09
C ASP A 277 -38.61 14.55 -16.17
N VAL A 278 -37.59 14.46 -17.01
CA VAL A 278 -36.56 15.49 -17.23
C VAL A 278 -37.20 16.85 -17.56
N LYS A 279 -38.33 16.85 -18.27
CA LYS A 279 -39.06 18.07 -18.66
C LYS A 279 -39.62 18.86 -17.49
N LYS A 280 -39.74 18.25 -16.30
CA LYS A 280 -40.19 18.91 -15.06
C LYS A 280 -39.13 19.86 -14.50
N ASN A 281 -37.85 19.62 -14.78
CA ASN A 281 -36.79 20.55 -14.42
C ASN A 281 -36.81 21.77 -15.36
N SER A 282 -36.55 22.95 -14.81
CA SER A 282 -36.27 24.14 -15.62
C SER A 282 -34.91 24.01 -16.32
N PRO A 283 -34.68 24.71 -17.44
CA PRO A 283 -33.34 24.81 -18.01
C PRO A 283 -32.32 25.29 -16.96
N PRO A 284 -31.11 24.73 -16.93
CA PRO A 284 -30.10 25.12 -15.95
C PRO A 284 -29.57 26.53 -16.25
N VAL A 285 -29.21 27.25 -15.20
CA VAL A 285 -28.66 28.62 -15.29
C VAL A 285 -27.15 28.56 -15.03
N ALA A 286 -26.38 29.42 -15.70
CA ALA A 286 -24.95 29.54 -15.41
C ALA A 286 -24.75 29.98 -13.95
N GLY A 287 -24.05 29.15 -13.18
CA GLY A 287 -23.70 29.43 -11.79
C GLY A 287 -22.40 30.22 -11.69
N ASN A 288 -22.08 30.66 -10.48
CA ASN A 288 -20.76 31.19 -10.18
C ASN A 288 -19.74 30.04 -10.24
N THR A 289 -18.75 30.15 -11.12
CA THR A 289 -17.69 29.17 -11.33
C THR A 289 -17.02 28.76 -10.02
N ARG A 290 -16.74 29.70 -9.11
CA ARG A 290 -16.10 29.41 -7.83
C ARG A 290 -17.00 28.59 -6.91
N ASP A 291 -18.28 28.93 -6.83
CA ASP A 291 -19.24 28.27 -5.93
C ASP A 291 -19.55 26.85 -6.40
N VAL A 292 -19.76 26.65 -7.71
CA VAL A 292 -20.02 25.33 -8.31
C VAL A 292 -18.79 24.42 -8.21
N LEU A 293 -17.59 24.97 -8.43
CA LEU A 293 -16.34 24.22 -8.24
C LEU A 293 -16.10 23.89 -6.77
N PHE A 294 -16.37 24.80 -5.83
CA PHE A 294 -16.24 24.52 -4.40
C PHE A 294 -17.14 23.36 -3.97
N ALA A 295 -18.43 23.39 -4.37
CA ALA A 295 -19.37 22.32 -4.08
C ALA A 295 -18.96 20.99 -4.73
N PHE A 296 -18.46 21.03 -5.97
CA PHE A 296 -17.90 19.85 -6.65
C PHE A 296 -16.70 19.27 -5.92
N LEU A 297 -15.75 20.12 -5.51
CA LEU A 297 -14.54 19.71 -4.82
C LEU A 297 -14.86 19.09 -3.45
N ASP A 298 -15.82 19.65 -2.71
CA ASP A 298 -16.30 19.06 -1.45
C ASP A 298 -16.91 17.67 -1.68
N ARG A 299 -17.69 17.47 -2.74
CA ARG A 299 -18.28 16.16 -3.07
C ARG A 299 -17.23 15.17 -3.57
N ALA A 300 -16.25 15.61 -4.35
CA ALA A 300 -15.12 14.79 -4.80
C ALA A 300 -14.28 14.25 -3.63
N THR A 301 -14.12 15.00 -2.54
CA THR A 301 -13.45 14.50 -1.33
C THR A 301 -14.21 13.39 -0.60
N VAL A 302 -15.53 13.26 -0.80
CA VAL A 302 -16.35 12.18 -0.22
C VAL A 302 -16.13 10.85 -0.96
N VAL A 303 -16.03 10.91 -2.29
CA VAL A 303 -15.92 9.74 -3.19
C VAL A 303 -14.53 9.12 -3.23
N VAL A 304 -13.47 9.93 -3.11
CA VAL A 304 -12.07 9.45 -3.10
C VAL A 304 -11.74 8.61 -1.85
N GLY A 305 -12.61 8.59 -0.85
CA GLY A 305 -12.39 7.83 0.37
C GLY A 305 -11.20 8.37 1.15
N ASP A 306 -11.46 9.05 2.25
CA ASP A 306 -11.40 8.32 3.51
C ASP A 306 -12.11 9.19 4.55
N ARG A 307 -12.20 8.69 5.77
CA ARG A 307 -12.74 9.35 6.98
C ARG A 307 -12.06 10.69 7.35
N PHE A 308 -11.42 11.41 6.42
CA PHE A 308 -10.62 12.62 6.59
C PHE A 308 -11.47 13.87 6.89
N ASN A 309 -12.58 14.10 6.18
CA ASN A 309 -13.48 15.23 6.46
C ASN A 309 -14.22 15.11 7.80
N LYS A 310 -14.28 13.90 8.40
CA LYS A 310 -14.75 13.70 9.79
C LYS A 310 -13.63 13.90 10.83
N ARG A 311 -12.39 14.22 10.43
CA ARG A 311 -11.21 14.13 11.30
C ARG A 311 -10.24 15.31 11.24
N ALA A 312 -10.17 16.09 10.16
CA ALA A 312 -9.42 17.34 10.10
C ALA A 312 -10.16 18.42 10.89
N ILE A 313 -9.58 18.85 12.00
CA ILE A 313 -10.21 19.81 12.93
C ILE A 313 -9.33 21.06 12.95
N ALA A 314 -9.91 22.20 12.58
CA ALA A 314 -9.26 23.49 12.79
C ALA A 314 -9.02 23.70 14.30
N ALA A 315 -7.80 24.08 14.67
CA ALA A 315 -7.50 24.42 16.06
C ALA A 315 -8.38 25.59 16.50
N SER A 316 -9.12 25.42 17.60
CA SER A 316 -10.05 26.44 18.12
C SER A 316 -9.48 27.04 19.40
N GLY A 317 -9.41 28.37 19.50
CA GLY A 317 -8.86 29.05 20.68
C GLY A 317 -7.40 28.67 20.97
N LEU A 318 -6.57 28.54 19.93
CA LEU A 318 -5.16 28.11 20.06
C LEU A 318 -4.37 29.04 21.00
N GLN A 319 -4.58 30.36 20.89
CA GLN A 319 -3.95 31.35 21.75
C GLN A 319 -4.30 31.12 23.21
N GLU A 320 -5.60 30.98 23.51
CA GLU A 320 -6.09 30.73 24.86
C GLU A 320 -5.58 29.40 25.42
N GLN A 321 -5.44 28.37 24.57
CA GLN A 321 -4.89 27.08 25.00
C GLN A 321 -3.39 27.17 25.32
N VAL A 322 -2.61 27.95 24.57
CA VAL A 322 -1.20 28.19 24.88
C VAL A 322 -1.05 29.05 26.13
N GLU A 323 -1.86 30.10 26.27
CA GLU A 323 -1.92 30.93 27.49
C GLU A 323 -2.26 30.11 28.73
N LEU A 324 -3.18 29.14 28.60
CA LEU A 324 -3.52 28.21 29.68
C LEU A 324 -2.30 27.37 30.10
N LEU A 325 -1.53 26.84 29.13
CA LEU A 325 -0.32 26.07 29.43
C LEU A 325 0.77 26.92 30.07
N LEU A 326 0.95 28.15 29.60
CA LEU A 326 1.90 29.09 30.19
C LEU A 326 1.50 29.51 31.61
N THR A 327 0.22 29.72 31.87
CA THR A 327 -0.31 30.00 33.22
C THR A 327 -0.03 28.84 34.17
N ILE A 328 -0.24 27.59 33.71
CA ILE A 328 0.09 26.40 34.48
C ILE A 328 1.61 26.32 34.73
N ALA A 329 2.42 26.57 33.70
CA ALA A 329 3.88 26.57 33.82
C ALA A 329 4.39 27.62 34.83
N GLN A 330 3.86 28.86 34.78
CA GLN A 330 4.19 29.93 35.72
C GLN A 330 3.82 29.60 37.16
N CYS A 331 2.71 28.89 37.38
CA CYS A 331 2.34 28.42 38.71
C CYS A 331 3.33 27.35 39.22
N LEU A 332 3.68 26.40 38.35
CA LEU A 332 4.59 25.30 38.68
C LEU A 332 6.02 25.79 38.95
N THR A 333 6.47 26.84 38.26
CA THR A 333 7.78 27.48 38.51
C THR A 333 7.75 28.52 39.63
N GLY A 334 6.59 28.81 40.21
CA GLY A 334 6.43 29.77 41.32
C GLY A 334 6.43 31.24 40.92
N ARG A 335 6.36 31.54 39.60
CA ARG A 335 6.22 32.92 39.07
C ARG A 335 4.82 33.49 39.27
N LEU A 336 3.80 32.64 39.29
CA LEU A 336 2.41 33.02 39.56
C LEU A 336 1.90 32.31 40.82
N SER A 337 1.14 33.01 41.67
CA SER A 337 0.60 32.40 42.88
C SER A 337 -0.48 31.37 42.53
N TYR A 338 -0.65 30.34 43.38
CA TYR A 338 -1.60 29.26 43.13
C TYR A 338 -3.04 29.76 42.91
N ASN A 339 -3.51 30.71 43.72
CA ASN A 339 -4.88 31.21 43.62
C ASN A 339 -5.07 32.03 42.33
N ASP A 340 -4.10 32.90 42.00
CA ASP A 340 -4.16 33.71 40.77
C ASP A 340 -4.10 32.83 39.52
N ALA A 341 -3.25 31.78 39.55
CA ALA A 341 -3.15 30.80 38.47
C ALA A 341 -4.44 29.98 38.32
N LEU A 342 -5.06 29.56 39.43
CA LEU A 342 -6.30 28.80 39.41
C LEU A 342 -7.45 29.63 38.84
N ASP A 343 -7.60 30.88 39.25
CA ASP A 343 -8.63 31.78 38.75
C ASP A 343 -8.47 32.05 37.25
N ARG A 344 -7.24 32.36 36.81
CA ARG A 344 -6.92 32.59 35.39
C ARG A 344 -7.12 31.33 34.54
N ALA A 345 -6.62 30.19 35.01
CA ALA A 345 -6.76 28.92 34.29
C ALA A 345 -8.23 28.48 34.17
N THR A 346 -9.05 28.73 35.20
CA THR A 346 -10.49 28.41 35.17
C THR A 346 -11.19 29.24 34.09
N GLY A 347 -10.94 30.55 34.04
CA GLY A 347 -11.49 31.42 32.99
C GLY A 347 -11.05 31.03 31.59
N LEU A 348 -9.78 30.62 31.41
CA LEU A 348 -9.27 30.16 30.12
C LEU A 348 -9.89 28.83 29.68
N VAL A 349 -10.08 27.86 30.58
CA VAL A 349 -10.73 26.58 30.25
C VAL A 349 -12.17 26.79 29.78
N GLU A 350 -12.93 27.67 30.45
CA GLU A 350 -14.30 28.00 30.04
C GLU A 350 -14.32 28.73 28.69
N LYS A 351 -13.41 29.69 28.49
CA LYS A 351 -13.27 30.42 27.22
C LYS A 351 -12.95 29.48 26.06
N VAL A 352 -11.95 28.62 26.20
CA VAL A 352 -11.58 27.63 25.16
C VAL A 352 -12.77 26.72 24.85
N ARG A 353 -13.47 26.21 25.88
CA ARG A 353 -14.64 25.35 25.68
C ARG A 353 -15.77 26.05 24.92
N GLY A 354 -15.99 27.34 25.18
CA GLY A 354 -16.97 28.16 24.47
C GLY A 354 -16.59 28.46 23.01
N LEU A 355 -15.29 28.47 22.68
CA LEU A 355 -14.79 28.65 21.31
C LEU A 355 -14.82 27.36 20.48
N MET A 356 -14.93 26.19 21.11
CA MET A 356 -14.90 24.89 20.44
C MET A 356 -16.30 24.43 19.99
N PRO A 357 -16.45 23.90 18.77
CA PRO A 357 -17.69 23.21 18.34
C PRO A 357 -18.07 22.08 19.30
N GLU A 358 -19.36 21.86 19.54
CA GLU A 358 -19.88 20.87 20.51
C GLU A 358 -19.27 19.48 20.30
N ASP A 359 -19.19 19.01 19.06
CA ASP A 359 -18.61 17.71 18.69
C ASP A 359 -17.13 17.57 19.08
N ASN A 360 -16.40 18.69 19.15
CA ASN A 360 -14.97 18.75 19.41
C ASN A 360 -14.61 19.01 20.87
N GLN A 361 -15.57 19.41 21.72
CA GLN A 361 -15.32 19.74 23.13
C GLN A 361 -14.73 18.57 23.94
N SER A 362 -14.93 17.33 23.48
CA SER A 362 -14.33 16.12 24.07
C SER A 362 -12.81 16.06 23.94
N HIS A 363 -12.21 16.87 23.06
CA HIS A 363 -10.77 16.98 22.89
C HIS A 363 -10.10 17.87 23.96
N LEU A 364 -10.86 18.75 24.63
CA LEU A 364 -10.41 19.49 25.81
C LEU A 364 -10.77 18.70 27.08
N LYS A 365 -9.77 18.01 27.62
CA LYS A 365 -9.92 17.13 28.79
C LYS A 365 -9.69 17.85 30.11
N LEU A 366 -9.02 19.00 30.08
CA LEU A 366 -8.94 19.88 31.24
C LEU A 366 -10.34 20.43 31.54
N THR A 367 -10.71 20.30 32.80
CA THR A 367 -11.92 20.83 33.42
C THR A 367 -11.54 21.64 34.64
N ALA A 368 -12.40 22.57 35.07
CA ALA A 368 -12.18 23.34 36.29
C ALA A 368 -11.88 22.44 37.51
N GLU A 369 -12.55 21.29 37.60
CA GLU A 369 -12.34 20.30 38.66
C GLU A 369 -10.95 19.63 38.62
N SER A 370 -10.36 19.49 37.43
CA SER A 370 -9.03 18.88 37.27
C SER A 370 -7.86 19.84 37.46
N LEU A 371 -8.10 21.16 37.43
CA LEU A 371 -7.05 22.18 37.52
C LEU A 371 -6.30 22.16 38.85
N PRO A 372 -6.93 22.01 40.03
CA PRO A 372 -6.22 21.91 41.30
C PRO A 372 -5.15 20.80 41.31
N ASP A 373 -5.48 19.62 40.79
CA ASP A 373 -4.57 18.47 40.72
C ASP A 373 -3.38 18.70 39.77
N VAL A 374 -3.57 19.51 38.73
CA VAL A 374 -2.51 19.86 37.78
C VAL A 374 -1.60 20.95 38.35
N LEU A 375 -2.17 21.96 39.01
CA LEU A 375 -1.46 23.11 39.56
C LEU A 375 -0.73 22.82 40.88
N GLN A 376 -1.20 21.87 41.69
CA GLN A 376 -0.60 21.52 42.99
C GLN A 376 0.46 20.40 42.92
N GLN A 377 0.92 20.01 41.72
CA GLN A 377 1.95 18.97 41.61
C GLN A 377 3.23 19.44 42.30
N LYS A 378 3.57 18.81 43.44
CA LYS A 378 4.74 19.16 44.24
C LYS A 378 6.01 18.89 43.46
N ILE A 379 6.68 19.95 43.02
CA ILE A 379 8.02 19.88 42.43
C ILE A 379 9.03 19.94 43.58
N THR A 380 9.33 18.78 44.17
CA THR A 380 10.44 18.64 45.12
C THR A 380 11.60 17.96 44.42
N THR A 381 12.62 18.72 44.04
CA THR A 381 13.88 18.20 43.51
C THR A 381 14.72 17.65 44.67
N THR A 382 14.94 16.33 44.71
CA THR A 382 15.64 15.67 45.84
C THR A 382 16.97 15.03 45.47
N SER A 383 17.29 14.79 44.19
CA SER A 383 18.58 14.24 43.76
C SER A 383 19.40 15.15 42.82
N GLN A 384 20.73 14.96 42.80
CA GLN A 384 21.66 15.76 41.97
C GLN A 384 21.47 15.55 40.45
N LEU A 385 20.91 14.41 40.03
CA LEU A 385 20.62 14.09 38.62
C LEU A 385 19.20 14.56 38.22
N GLU A 386 18.22 14.46 39.13
CA GLU A 386 16.92 15.15 39.01
C GLU A 386 17.15 16.66 38.83
N ALA A 387 18.09 17.23 39.58
CA ALA A 387 18.41 18.65 39.52
C ALA A 387 18.98 19.10 38.17
N SER A 388 19.72 18.27 37.43
CA SER A 388 20.33 18.69 36.15
C SER A 388 19.37 18.63 34.96
N VAL A 389 18.52 17.60 34.86
CA VAL A 389 17.49 17.51 33.80
C VAL A 389 16.36 18.50 34.08
N SER A 390 15.90 18.58 35.34
CA SER A 390 14.90 19.57 35.72
C SER A 390 15.43 20.99 35.57
N ALA A 391 16.75 21.23 35.65
CA ALA A 391 17.32 22.55 35.37
C ALA A 391 17.20 22.96 33.89
N ILE A 392 17.36 22.03 32.93
CA ILE A 392 17.17 22.35 31.50
C ILE A 392 15.70 22.69 31.25
N THR A 393 14.78 21.86 31.75
CA THR A 393 13.34 22.11 31.63
C THR A 393 12.95 23.41 32.35
N LEU A 394 13.53 23.69 33.52
CA LEU A 394 13.28 24.92 34.27
C LEU A 394 13.74 26.15 33.49
N LEU A 395 15.00 26.19 33.02
CA LEU A 395 15.56 27.34 32.28
C LEU A 395 14.75 27.61 31.00
N THR A 396 14.45 26.57 30.22
CA THR A 396 13.69 26.69 28.97
C THR A 396 12.23 27.10 29.22
N THR A 397 11.64 26.66 30.33
CA THR A 397 10.30 27.11 30.76
C THR A 397 10.32 28.56 31.25
N GLU A 398 11.37 28.98 31.96
CA GLU A 398 11.56 30.36 32.40
C GLU A 398 11.71 31.32 31.20
N GLU A 399 12.54 30.96 30.22
CA GLU A 399 12.68 31.71 28.96
C GLU A 399 11.35 31.77 28.18
N ALA A 400 10.65 30.65 28.00
CA ALA A 400 9.36 30.62 27.28
C ALA A 400 8.28 31.46 27.97
N THR A 401 8.31 31.56 29.30
CA THR A 401 7.34 32.38 30.05
C THR A 401 7.70 33.87 30.08
N GLU A 402 8.97 34.22 29.84
CA GLU A 402 9.42 35.61 29.64
C GLU A 402 9.06 36.11 28.23
N ASP A 403 9.37 35.34 27.19
CA ASP A 403 9.07 35.69 25.79
C ASP A 403 7.56 35.95 25.58
N ALA A 404 6.71 35.19 26.26
CA ALA A 404 5.25 35.36 26.21
C ALA A 404 4.75 36.71 26.78
N LEU A 405 5.57 37.41 27.57
CA LEU A 405 5.22 38.72 28.16
C LEU A 405 5.64 39.89 27.26
N GLU A 406 6.48 39.67 26.24
CA GLU A 406 7.08 40.74 25.42
C GLU A 406 6.41 40.96 24.04
N GLU A 407 5.56 40.03 23.56
CA GLU A 407 4.95 40.11 22.23
C GLU A 407 3.68 41.00 22.18
N GLU A 408 3.82 42.23 21.64
CA GLU A 408 2.68 43.12 21.33
C GLU A 408 2.06 42.84 19.93
N ASN A 409 0.77 42.49 19.93
CA ASN A 409 -0.28 42.83 18.94
C ASN A 409 -0.35 42.22 17.51
N VAL A 410 0.38 41.15 17.15
CA VAL A 410 0.07 40.38 15.93
C VAL A 410 0.06 38.87 16.22
N PHE A 411 -1.08 38.21 16.01
CA PHE A 411 -1.23 36.77 16.26
C PHE A 411 -0.59 35.96 15.11
N ASP A 412 0.58 35.38 15.36
CA ASP A 412 1.19 34.36 14.52
C ASP A 412 1.11 32.98 15.22
N PRO A 413 0.31 32.03 14.70
CA PRO A 413 0.21 30.68 15.25
C PRO A 413 1.56 29.97 15.40
N THR A 414 2.52 30.26 14.51
CA THR A 414 3.84 29.61 14.51
C THR A 414 4.67 30.06 15.69
N THR A 415 4.73 31.38 15.92
CA THR A 415 5.45 31.98 17.05
C THR A 415 4.84 31.54 18.38
N VAL A 416 3.52 31.56 18.49
CA VAL A 416 2.79 31.10 19.69
C VAL A 416 3.07 29.61 19.99
N LEU A 417 3.14 28.76 18.95
CA LEU A 417 3.49 27.35 19.10
C LEU A 417 4.98 27.12 19.39
N GLN A 418 5.88 27.97 18.88
CA GLN A 418 7.31 27.92 19.22
C GLN A 418 7.54 28.25 20.69
N THR A 419 6.84 29.25 21.24
CA THR A 419 6.85 29.58 22.67
C THR A 419 6.35 28.41 23.51
N ALA A 420 5.23 27.78 23.13
CA ALA A 420 4.79 26.54 23.77
C ALA A 420 5.79 25.38 23.62
N GLY A 421 6.50 25.31 22.49
CA GLY A 421 7.56 24.34 22.22
C GLY A 421 8.76 24.44 23.16
N GLY A 422 9.00 25.60 23.78
CA GLY A 422 10.04 25.78 24.79
C GLY A 422 9.79 24.98 26.07
N LEU A 423 8.53 24.58 26.32
CA LEU A 423 8.14 23.81 27.51
C LEU A 423 8.49 22.31 27.42
N PHE A 424 8.88 21.81 26.24
CA PHE A 424 8.99 20.37 26.00
C PHE A 424 10.35 19.96 25.44
N LEU A 425 10.89 18.89 26.02
CA LEU A 425 12.07 18.20 25.51
C LEU A 425 11.68 17.13 24.49
N ALA A 426 12.55 16.93 23.50
CA ALA A 426 12.34 16.00 22.41
C ALA A 426 13.65 15.26 22.05
N HIS A 427 13.50 14.03 21.56
CA HIS A 427 14.57 13.29 20.91
C HIS A 427 14.41 13.35 19.39
N LEU A 428 15.50 13.58 18.67
CA LEU A 428 15.49 13.58 17.21
C LEU A 428 15.20 12.16 16.67
N ALA A 429 14.41 12.06 15.62
CA ALA A 429 14.01 10.80 15.03
C ALA A 429 13.84 10.90 13.51
N VAL A 430 13.77 9.72 12.87
CA VAL A 430 13.39 9.59 11.46
C VAL A 430 11.98 9.04 11.41
N LEU A 431 11.03 9.91 11.08
CA LEU A 431 9.61 9.61 10.93
C LEU A 431 9.25 9.44 9.46
N GLN A 432 8.51 8.38 9.18
CA GLN A 432 7.80 8.18 7.92
C GLN A 432 6.33 7.95 8.26
N LEU A 433 5.50 8.95 7.96
CA LEU A 433 4.05 8.81 8.04
C LEU A 433 3.54 7.99 6.83
N PRO A 434 2.42 7.27 6.97
CA PRO A 434 1.75 6.70 5.81
C PRO A 434 1.43 7.79 4.80
N VAL A 435 1.54 7.46 3.51
CA VAL A 435 1.29 8.41 2.42
C VAL A 435 -0.09 8.16 1.86
N LYS A 436 -0.89 9.22 1.77
CA LYS A 436 -2.19 9.21 1.08
C LYS A 436 -2.16 10.27 -0.02
N ASN A 437 -2.44 9.87 -1.26
CA ASN A 437 -2.39 10.76 -2.43
C ASN A 437 -1.03 11.48 -2.61
N GLY A 438 0.09 10.77 -2.37
CA GLY A 438 1.43 11.34 -2.51
C GLY A 438 1.89 12.25 -1.36
N LYS A 439 1.00 12.65 -0.43
CA LYS A 439 1.33 13.49 0.74
C LYS A 439 1.23 12.72 2.07
N PRO A 440 1.93 13.14 3.14
CA PRO A 440 1.84 12.51 4.46
C PRO A 440 0.43 12.56 5.04
N ASP A 441 -0.09 11.43 5.51
CA ASP A 441 -1.35 11.35 6.24
C ASP A 441 -1.10 11.54 7.75
N PHE A 442 -1.22 12.79 8.21
CA PHE A 442 -1.09 13.16 9.62
C PHE A 442 -2.20 12.56 10.51
N MET A 443 -3.27 12.01 9.94
CA MET A 443 -4.37 11.40 10.71
C MET A 443 -4.17 9.92 11.01
N ASP A 444 -3.25 9.24 10.30
CA ASP A 444 -2.85 7.86 10.59
C ASP A 444 -1.45 7.75 11.22
N ALA A 445 -1.21 8.56 12.26
CA ALA A 445 0.01 8.48 13.07
C ALA A 445 0.21 7.11 13.76
N TRP A 446 -0.84 6.28 13.90
CA TRP A 446 -0.72 4.94 14.47
C TRP A 446 0.02 3.96 13.56
N SER A 447 0.01 4.21 12.25
CA SER A 447 0.75 3.44 11.24
C SER A 447 2.11 4.04 10.90
N ALA A 448 2.52 5.10 11.59
CA ALA A 448 3.82 5.73 11.42
C ALA A 448 4.98 4.73 11.61
N VAL A 449 6.05 4.92 10.84
CA VAL A 449 7.27 4.12 10.92
C VAL A 449 8.40 5.02 11.43
N ILE A 450 9.02 4.59 12.52
CA ILE A 450 10.24 5.21 13.05
C ILE A 450 11.42 4.29 12.74
N THR A 451 12.44 4.80 12.06
CA THR A 451 13.61 3.99 11.66
C THR A 451 14.84 4.24 12.54
N LYS A 452 14.93 5.43 13.15
CA LYS A 452 16.07 5.85 13.97
C LYS A 452 15.60 6.84 15.03
N ILE A 453 16.19 6.78 16.23
CA ILE A 453 16.01 7.78 17.30
C ILE A 453 17.39 8.13 17.85
N SER A 454 17.70 9.42 17.95
CA SER A 454 18.98 9.94 18.46
C SER A 454 19.01 9.97 19.99
N PRO A 455 20.19 9.79 20.60
CA PRO A 455 20.39 10.09 22.02
C PRO A 455 20.33 11.58 22.36
N ASP A 456 20.51 12.45 21.36
CA ASP A 456 20.48 13.89 21.55
C ASP A 456 19.10 14.34 22.03
N VAL A 457 19.10 15.28 22.98
CA VAL A 457 17.91 15.95 23.51
C VAL A 457 17.95 17.40 23.04
N VAL A 458 16.83 17.87 22.48
CA VAL A 458 16.61 19.26 22.07
C VAL A 458 15.29 19.75 22.62
N THR A 459 15.08 21.06 22.70
CA THR A 459 13.72 21.58 22.91
C THR A 459 12.92 21.49 21.61
N ALA A 460 11.60 21.41 21.70
CA ALA A 460 10.75 21.47 20.51
C ALA A 460 10.87 22.83 19.80
N ARG A 461 11.08 23.91 20.57
CA ARG A 461 11.38 25.24 20.03
C ARG A 461 12.64 25.24 19.18
N ASP A 462 13.76 24.74 19.69
CA ASP A 462 15.04 24.72 18.95
C ASP A 462 14.91 23.94 17.64
N PHE A 463 14.19 22.81 17.66
CA PHE A 463 13.92 22.06 16.44
C PHE A 463 13.12 22.86 15.41
N LEU A 464 12.04 23.53 15.82
CA LEU A 464 11.22 24.37 14.93
C LEU A 464 12.01 25.57 14.39
N THR A 465 12.80 26.23 15.24
CA THR A 465 13.67 27.35 14.86
C THR A 465 14.72 26.91 13.87
N LEU A 466 15.27 25.70 14.05
CA LEU A 466 16.16 25.11 13.08
C LEU A 466 15.40 24.98 11.76
N VAL A 467 14.29 24.21 11.70
CA VAL A 467 13.54 23.85 10.46
C VAL A 467 13.24 25.07 9.56
N GLY A 468 12.95 26.23 10.14
CA GLY A 468 12.61 27.43 9.38
C GLY A 468 11.22 27.35 8.75
N SER A 469 10.98 28.12 7.69
CA SER A 469 9.68 28.20 7.00
C SER A 469 9.51 27.22 5.83
N GLU A 470 10.51 26.39 5.54
CA GLU A 470 10.39 25.34 4.53
C GLU A 470 9.60 24.15 5.10
N GLU A 471 8.61 23.65 4.33
CA GLU A 471 7.84 22.46 4.66
C GLU A 471 8.80 21.32 5.08
N ALA A 472 8.58 20.72 6.25
CA ALA A 472 9.53 19.85 6.97
C ALA A 472 9.93 18.53 6.27
N THR A 473 9.78 18.44 4.96
CA THR A 473 10.33 17.38 4.11
C THR A 473 11.84 17.53 3.88
N SER A 474 12.41 18.72 4.07
CA SER A 474 13.86 18.97 4.08
C SER A 474 14.40 19.11 5.52
N GLY A 475 14.68 17.96 6.16
CA GLY A 475 15.23 17.90 7.54
C GLY A 475 16.49 18.76 7.78
N LEU A 476 16.87 19.00 9.04
CA LEU A 476 17.91 20.00 9.34
C LEU A 476 19.06 19.69 10.28
N SER A 477 20.20 20.22 9.80
CA SER A 477 21.48 20.62 10.39
C SER A 477 22.58 20.45 9.33
N ILE A 478 23.68 21.19 9.47
CA ILE A 478 24.89 21.10 8.62
C ILE A 478 25.61 19.74 8.76
N ARG A 479 25.16 18.86 9.69
CA ARG A 479 25.48 17.42 9.78
C ARG A 479 24.32 16.51 9.38
N ALA A 480 23.15 17.05 9.04
CA ALA A 480 21.87 16.38 8.96
C ALA A 480 21.36 16.19 7.54
N ARG A 481 21.63 15.00 7.01
CA ARG A 481 20.71 14.32 6.09
C ARG A 481 19.94 13.20 6.80
N ASP A 482 19.98 13.18 8.14
CA ASP A 482 19.77 11.96 8.93
C ASP A 482 18.51 11.95 9.81
N TYR A 483 17.89 13.09 10.14
CA TYR A 483 16.71 13.17 11.01
C TYR A 483 15.71 14.22 10.49
N ASN A 484 14.42 13.93 10.55
CA ASN A 484 13.34 14.77 10.00
C ASN A 484 12.19 15.01 10.98
N TYR A 485 12.34 14.61 12.25
CA TYR A 485 11.28 14.69 13.26
C TYR A 485 11.87 14.84 14.66
N ALA A 486 11.13 15.46 15.58
CA ALA A 486 11.45 15.50 17.01
C ALA A 486 10.31 14.85 17.82
N GLN A 487 10.60 13.72 18.45
CA GLN A 487 9.67 13.01 19.31
C GLN A 487 9.67 13.64 20.71
N LEU A 488 8.58 14.33 21.03
CA LEU A 488 8.32 14.83 22.39
C LEU A 488 8.30 13.67 23.41
N VAL A 489 8.98 13.86 24.53
CA VAL A 489 9.01 12.88 25.64
C VAL A 489 9.06 13.58 27.01
N ALA A 490 8.54 12.91 28.03
CA ALA A 490 8.72 13.26 29.44
C ALA A 490 9.72 12.31 30.10
N ASN A 491 10.62 12.85 30.92
CA ASN A 491 11.53 12.05 31.73
C ASN A 491 10.85 11.69 33.07
N PRO A 492 10.84 10.40 33.49
CA PRO A 492 10.35 10.01 34.82
C PRO A 492 10.95 10.78 35.99
N GLU A 493 12.21 11.19 35.86
CA GLU A 493 12.96 11.92 36.89
C GLU A 493 12.79 13.45 36.77
N ASP A 494 12.08 13.94 35.75
CA ASP A 494 11.75 15.36 35.57
C ASP A 494 10.29 15.60 35.96
N ALA A 495 10.09 16.02 37.21
CA ALA A 495 8.76 16.29 37.75
C ALA A 495 8.06 17.45 37.02
N LEU A 496 8.80 18.50 36.64
CA LEU A 496 8.25 19.66 35.94
C LEU A 496 7.85 19.27 34.51
N GLY A 497 8.75 18.64 33.76
CA GLY A 497 8.46 18.18 32.39
C GLY A 497 7.31 17.16 32.35
N SER A 498 7.23 16.28 33.35
CA SER A 498 6.10 15.35 33.50
C SER A 498 4.77 16.06 33.73
N ALA A 499 4.76 17.09 34.59
CA ALA A 499 3.58 17.91 34.86
C ALA A 499 3.11 18.68 33.61
N LEU A 500 4.05 19.27 32.89
CA LEU A 500 3.80 20.03 31.65
C LEU A 500 3.25 19.14 30.54
N VAL A 501 3.84 17.96 30.30
CA VAL A 501 3.33 17.00 29.30
C VAL A 501 1.92 16.51 29.67
N ARG A 502 1.67 16.26 30.96
CA ARG A 502 0.32 15.90 31.44
C ARG A 502 -0.68 17.03 31.18
N ALA A 503 -0.35 18.27 31.54
CA ALA A 503 -1.21 19.43 31.28
C ALA A 503 -1.49 19.61 29.77
N ALA A 504 -0.44 19.58 28.94
CA ALA A 504 -0.52 19.70 27.49
C ALA A 504 -1.43 18.64 26.86
N SER A 505 -1.35 17.39 27.36
CA SER A 505 -2.16 16.27 26.86
C SER A 505 -3.67 16.39 27.16
N GLY A 506 -4.03 17.34 28.03
CA GLY A 506 -5.40 17.75 28.33
C GLY A 506 -5.95 18.83 27.39
N THR A 507 -5.12 19.38 26.52
CA THR A 507 -5.44 20.38 25.48
C THR A 507 -5.22 19.81 24.07
N GLN A 508 -5.52 20.59 23.02
CA GLN A 508 -5.17 20.25 21.64
C GLN A 508 -3.71 20.56 21.30
N VAL A 509 -3.05 21.45 22.06
CA VAL A 509 -1.70 21.96 21.78
C VAL A 509 -0.67 20.85 21.64
N LEU A 510 -0.73 19.79 22.45
CA LEU A 510 0.24 18.70 22.37
C LEU A 510 0.21 17.98 21.01
N ASP A 511 -0.99 17.67 20.51
CA ASP A 511 -1.17 17.00 19.22
C ASP A 511 -0.86 17.98 18.06
N ILE A 512 -1.19 19.28 18.19
CA ILE A 512 -0.84 20.33 17.21
C ILE A 512 0.69 20.51 17.10
N LEU A 513 1.38 20.67 18.24
CA LEU A 513 2.82 20.82 18.29
C LEU A 513 3.51 19.58 17.72
N THR A 514 3.04 18.38 18.07
CA THR A 514 3.57 17.14 17.48
C THR A 514 3.34 17.08 15.97
N GLY A 515 2.19 17.54 15.50
CA GLY A 515 1.89 17.70 14.07
C GLY A 515 2.90 18.61 13.39
N LEU A 516 3.13 19.79 13.95
CA LEU A 516 4.07 20.78 13.42
C LEU A 516 5.50 20.23 13.37
N LEU A 517 5.96 19.54 14.41
CA LEU A 517 7.27 18.87 14.44
C LEU A 517 7.41 17.78 13.36
N ALA A 518 6.29 17.21 12.89
CA ALA A 518 6.23 16.24 11.79
C ALA A 518 6.02 16.89 10.41
N GLY A 519 5.91 18.22 10.33
CA GLY A 519 5.68 18.96 9.09
C GLY A 519 4.22 19.28 8.75
N ALA A 520 3.29 19.13 9.70
CA ALA A 520 1.91 19.59 9.50
C ALA A 520 1.83 21.12 9.54
N PRO A 521 0.88 21.75 8.83
CA PRO A 521 0.68 23.19 8.86
C PRO A 521 0.34 23.70 10.27
N ALA A 522 0.81 24.91 10.59
CA ALA A 522 0.43 25.58 11.83
C ALA A 522 -1.10 25.79 11.88
N GLY A 523 -1.74 25.46 13.01
CA GLY A 523 -3.19 25.60 13.21
C GLY A 523 -4.06 24.38 12.90
N LEU A 524 -3.47 23.27 12.43
CA LEU A 524 -4.18 22.01 12.23
C LEU A 524 -4.13 21.13 13.49
N PHE A 525 -5.29 20.74 14.03
CA PHE A 525 -5.36 19.71 15.07
C PHE A 525 -5.53 18.34 14.43
N CYS A 526 -4.50 17.50 14.57
CA CYS A 526 -4.50 16.11 14.14
C CYS A 526 -4.65 15.19 15.37
N PRO A 527 -5.88 14.70 15.66
CA PRO A 527 -6.08 13.83 16.80
C PRO A 527 -5.21 12.59 16.67
N ASN A 528 -4.47 12.27 17.73
CA ASN A 528 -3.56 11.12 17.84
C ASN A 528 -2.15 11.30 17.26
N MET A 529 -1.74 12.47 16.79
CA MET A 529 -0.34 12.68 16.37
C MET A 529 0.63 12.30 17.48
N PHE A 530 0.49 12.88 18.68
CA PHE A 530 1.37 12.56 19.81
C PHE A 530 1.28 11.09 20.19
N ARG A 531 0.06 10.55 20.26
CA ARG A 531 -0.17 9.15 20.70
C ARG A 531 0.40 8.14 19.70
N GLY A 532 0.23 8.41 18.41
CA GLY A 532 0.65 7.57 17.30
C GLY A 532 2.16 7.55 17.16
N THR A 533 2.80 8.72 17.05
CA THR A 533 4.26 8.81 16.89
C THR A 533 5.00 8.29 18.12
N LEU A 534 4.50 8.58 19.34
CA LEU A 534 5.06 8.06 20.58
C LEU A 534 5.00 6.52 20.64
N SER A 535 3.87 5.95 20.20
CA SER A 535 3.71 4.49 20.14
C SER A 535 4.56 3.86 19.04
N ALA A 536 4.70 4.52 17.89
CA ALA A 536 5.57 4.08 16.80
C ALA A 536 7.05 4.09 17.23
N SER A 537 7.48 5.14 17.94
CA SER A 537 8.83 5.26 18.53
C SER A 537 9.11 4.13 19.51
N LEU A 538 8.15 3.81 20.39
CA LEU A 538 8.27 2.70 21.33
C LEU A 538 8.34 1.35 20.61
N MET A 539 7.47 1.14 19.61
CA MET A 539 7.47 -0.09 18.81
C MET A 539 8.78 -0.28 18.02
N ALA A 540 9.37 0.79 17.51
CA ALA A 540 10.64 0.74 16.77
C ALA A 540 11.79 0.21 17.65
N LEU A 541 11.85 0.63 18.92
CA LEU A 541 12.83 0.12 19.89
C LEU A 541 12.53 -1.36 20.24
N ILE A 542 11.27 -1.68 20.55
CA ILE A 542 10.88 -3.05 20.95
C ILE A 542 11.09 -4.07 19.83
N GLU A 543 10.85 -3.70 18.57
CA GLU A 543 10.98 -4.58 17.39
C GLU A 543 12.43 -4.77 16.90
N GLN A 544 13.45 -4.15 17.52
CA GLN A 544 14.85 -4.27 17.11
C GLN A 544 15.35 -5.72 17.15
N ARG A 545 16.03 -6.14 16.07
CA ARG A 545 16.26 -7.56 15.75
C ARG A 545 17.63 -8.08 16.15
N ASP A 546 18.67 -7.30 15.92
CA ASP A 546 20.04 -7.83 15.84
C ASP A 546 20.75 -7.81 17.20
N GLU A 547 20.54 -6.77 18.01
CA GLU A 547 21.33 -6.54 19.22
C GLU A 547 20.51 -6.24 20.48
N PRO A 548 21.12 -6.43 21.67
CA PRO A 548 20.72 -5.86 22.93
C PRO A 548 19.92 -4.58 22.78
N LEU A 549 18.81 -4.35 23.48
CA LEU A 549 18.54 -2.95 23.77
C LEU A 549 19.64 -2.48 24.74
N SER A 550 20.38 -1.44 24.35
CA SER A 550 21.42 -0.84 25.19
C SER A 550 20.79 -0.15 26.41
N ASP A 551 21.61 0.17 27.43
CA ASP A 551 21.11 0.87 28.62
C ASP A 551 20.46 2.21 28.27
N PHE A 552 21.05 2.94 27.32
CA PHE A 552 20.48 4.17 26.78
C PHE A 552 19.11 3.93 26.11
N GLN A 553 18.98 2.89 25.28
CA GLN A 553 17.70 2.60 24.64
C GLN A 553 16.64 2.18 25.67
N TRP A 554 17.02 1.49 26.75
CA TRP A 554 16.12 1.21 27.87
C TRP A 554 15.71 2.47 28.63
N GLU A 555 16.60 3.45 28.78
CA GLU A 555 16.27 4.76 29.33
C GLU A 555 15.24 5.48 28.46
N LEU A 556 15.43 5.49 27.14
CA LEU A 556 14.47 6.06 26.19
C LEU A 556 13.12 5.32 26.22
N VAL A 557 13.13 3.99 26.30
CA VAL A 557 11.90 3.20 26.49
C VAL A 557 11.17 3.62 27.76
N ALA A 558 11.88 3.84 28.87
CA ALA A 558 11.28 4.31 30.11
C ALA A 558 10.63 5.70 29.95
N LYS A 559 11.28 6.64 29.25
CA LYS A 559 10.73 7.96 28.91
C LYS A 559 9.46 7.85 28.06
N LEU A 560 9.47 7.02 27.01
CA LEU A 560 8.31 6.82 26.14
C LEU A 560 7.13 6.18 26.89
N VAL A 561 7.38 5.14 27.69
CA VAL A 561 6.34 4.49 28.50
C VAL A 561 5.74 5.44 29.53
N HIS A 562 6.59 6.24 30.20
CA HIS A 562 6.14 7.27 31.15
C HIS A 562 5.29 8.34 30.46
N SER A 563 5.73 8.82 29.30
CA SER A 563 4.98 9.78 28.48
C SER A 563 3.58 9.25 28.10
N ILE A 564 3.45 7.96 27.77
CA ILE A 564 2.15 7.32 27.47
C ILE A 564 1.23 7.34 28.70
N ARG A 565 1.77 7.09 29.89
CA ARG A 565 1.01 7.05 31.16
C ARG A 565 0.53 8.42 31.61
N LEU A 566 1.28 9.48 31.30
CA LEU A 566 0.93 10.87 31.66
C LEU A 566 -0.26 11.44 30.90
N VAL A 567 -0.59 10.91 29.71
CA VAL A 567 -1.65 11.46 28.84
C VAL A 567 -2.99 11.52 29.61
N MET A 568 -3.71 12.64 29.56
CA MET A 568 -5.04 12.78 30.19
C MET A 568 -6.14 12.04 29.41
N GLY A 569 -7.30 11.80 30.04
CA GLY A 569 -8.49 11.21 29.41
C GLY A 569 -8.75 9.76 29.77
N SER A 570 -9.88 9.22 29.29
CA SER A 570 -10.60 8.06 29.83
C SER A 570 -9.71 6.87 30.19
N SER A 571 -9.40 6.80 31.49
CA SER A 571 -9.03 5.63 32.29
C SER A 571 -10.25 4.79 32.67
N GLY A 572 -11.36 4.93 31.92
CA GLY A 572 -12.57 4.13 32.15
C GLY A 572 -12.16 2.66 32.11
N GLN A 573 -12.22 2.02 33.27
CA GLN A 573 -11.94 0.59 33.44
C GLN A 573 -12.95 -0.21 32.64
N MET A 574 -12.79 -0.30 31.32
CA MET A 574 -13.45 -1.35 30.56
C MET A 574 -12.91 -2.66 31.13
N ALA A 575 -13.79 -3.51 31.65
CA ALA A 575 -13.41 -4.76 32.32
C ALA A 575 -12.50 -5.63 31.45
N GLN A 576 -12.61 -5.53 30.13
CA GLN A 576 -11.73 -6.20 29.16
C GLN A 576 -11.13 -5.19 28.16
N MET A 577 -9.90 -5.46 27.69
CA MET A 577 -9.28 -4.67 26.62
C MET A 577 -9.80 -5.16 25.27
N PRO A 578 -10.55 -4.35 24.50
CA PRO A 578 -10.98 -4.75 23.17
C PRO A 578 -9.77 -4.84 22.24
N VAL A 579 -9.58 -6.02 21.63
CA VAL A 579 -8.52 -6.28 20.66
C VAL A 579 -9.12 -6.24 19.27
N ASP A 580 -8.84 -5.14 18.58
CA ASP A 580 -9.18 -4.99 17.18
C ASP A 580 -8.02 -5.55 16.32
N PRO A 581 -8.21 -6.64 15.57
CA PRO A 581 -7.18 -7.22 14.71
C PRO A 581 -6.78 -6.29 13.56
N GLU A 582 -7.53 -5.23 13.27
CA GLU A 582 -7.18 -4.23 12.27
C GLU A 582 -6.37 -3.08 12.86
N ALA A 583 -6.42 -2.88 14.17
CA ALA A 583 -5.62 -1.85 14.84
C ALA A 583 -4.11 -2.14 14.77
N ALA A 584 -3.32 -1.07 14.70
CA ALA A 584 -1.88 -1.13 14.85
C ALA A 584 -1.48 -1.64 16.24
N VAL A 585 -0.46 -2.49 16.32
CA VAL A 585 0.02 -3.07 17.60
C VAL A 585 0.43 -1.97 18.58
N GLY A 586 1.03 -0.88 18.09
CA GLY A 586 1.37 0.28 18.92
C GLY A 586 0.17 0.89 19.63
N LYS A 587 -1.01 0.93 18.98
CA LYS A 587 -2.27 1.40 19.59
C LYS A 587 -2.76 0.48 20.70
N LEU A 588 -2.61 -0.84 20.53
CA LEU A 588 -2.96 -1.82 21.56
C LEU A 588 -2.00 -1.71 22.76
N LEU A 589 -0.70 -1.55 22.49
CA LEU A 589 0.31 -1.33 23.53
C LEU A 589 0.06 -0.02 24.30
N PHE A 590 -0.26 1.07 23.61
CA PHE A 590 -0.63 2.34 24.23
C PHE A 590 -1.80 2.16 25.20
N ARG A 591 -2.88 1.49 24.77
CA ARG A 591 -4.05 1.19 25.62
C ARG A 591 -3.68 0.34 26.83
N LEU A 592 -2.84 -0.68 26.65
CA LEU A 592 -2.37 -1.55 27.73
C LEU A 592 -1.57 -0.76 28.79
N LEU A 593 -0.62 0.06 28.35
CA LEU A 593 0.21 0.87 29.25
C LEU A 593 -0.61 1.90 30.03
N ARG A 594 -1.64 2.48 29.41
CA ARG A 594 -2.58 3.41 30.05
C ARG A 594 -3.52 2.77 31.07
N ARG A 595 -3.67 1.45 31.07
CA ARG A 595 -4.47 0.69 32.07
C ARG A 595 -3.64 0.24 33.27
N SER A 596 -2.31 0.26 33.16
CA SER A 596 -1.41 -0.47 34.05
C SER A 596 -0.66 0.48 34.99
N ASP A 597 -1.32 0.95 36.06
CA ASP A 597 -0.68 1.81 37.07
C ASP A 597 0.04 1.00 38.17
N GLU A 598 -0.60 -0.01 38.78
CA GLU A 598 0.00 -0.81 39.87
C GLU A 598 0.03 -2.34 39.66
N LYS A 599 -0.88 -2.88 38.83
CA LYS A 599 -0.90 -4.29 38.41
C LYS A 599 -1.23 -4.36 36.93
N PHE A 600 -0.38 -5.01 36.14
CA PHE A 600 -0.63 -5.18 34.71
C PHE A 600 -1.68 -6.26 34.48
N ASP A 601 -2.52 -6.06 33.46
CA ASP A 601 -3.50 -7.04 33.00
C ASP A 601 -2.78 -8.12 32.18
N ARG A 602 -2.61 -9.30 32.80
CA ARG A 602 -1.87 -10.43 32.19
C ARG A 602 -2.54 -10.93 30.91
N ASP A 603 -3.87 -10.95 30.86
CA ASP A 603 -4.63 -11.45 29.72
C ASP A 603 -4.56 -10.46 28.56
N ALA A 604 -4.69 -9.16 28.85
CA ALA A 604 -4.49 -8.12 27.85
C ALA A 604 -3.05 -8.10 27.31
N LEU A 605 -2.04 -8.26 28.18
CA LEU A 605 -0.63 -8.39 27.77
C LEU A 605 -0.42 -9.60 26.86
N LEU A 606 -0.97 -10.76 27.21
CA LEU A 606 -0.91 -11.96 26.37
C LEU A 606 -1.56 -11.70 25.00
N ALA A 607 -2.71 -11.02 24.96
CA ALA A 607 -3.39 -10.68 23.72
C ALA A 607 -2.57 -9.73 22.82
N VAL A 608 -1.90 -8.72 23.39
CA VAL A 608 -0.99 -7.84 22.64
C VAL A 608 0.20 -8.62 22.08
N VAL A 609 0.80 -9.52 22.86
CA VAL A 609 1.91 -10.37 22.40
C VAL A 609 1.47 -11.29 21.27
N LYS A 610 0.27 -11.88 21.35
CA LYS A 610 -0.35 -12.68 20.28
C LYS A 610 -0.58 -11.86 19.01
N GLU A 611 -1.07 -10.62 19.14
CA GLU A 611 -1.23 -9.71 17.99
C GLU A 611 0.09 -9.26 17.39
N MET A 612 1.13 -9.08 18.20
CA MET A 612 2.49 -8.79 17.73
C MET A 612 3.03 -9.94 16.87
N LEU A 613 2.80 -11.20 17.28
CA LEU A 613 3.17 -12.36 16.46
C LEU A 613 2.43 -12.37 15.12
N ALA A 614 1.11 -12.21 15.13
CA ALA A 614 0.32 -12.23 13.90
C ALA A 614 0.66 -11.09 12.95
N THR A 615 0.93 -9.90 13.50
CA THR A 615 1.44 -8.75 12.72
C THR A 615 2.79 -9.06 12.10
N ARG A 616 3.67 -9.75 12.82
CA ARG A 616 4.98 -10.18 12.31
C ARG A 616 4.84 -11.20 11.18
N VAL A 617 3.96 -12.19 11.30
CA VAL A 617 3.66 -13.15 10.22
C VAL A 617 3.14 -12.41 9.00
N HIS A 618 2.17 -11.51 9.18
CA HIS A 618 1.61 -10.71 8.10
C HIS A 618 2.67 -9.85 7.38
N LYS A 619 3.52 -9.13 8.14
CA LYS A 619 4.67 -8.38 7.59
C LYS A 619 5.63 -9.32 6.85
N PHE A 620 5.88 -10.53 7.37
CA PHE A 620 6.81 -11.47 6.75
C PHE A 620 6.29 -11.97 5.39
N ILE A 621 4.99 -12.24 5.28
CA ILE A 621 4.33 -12.58 4.01
C ILE A 621 4.40 -11.40 3.04
N LYS A 622 4.04 -10.18 3.50
CA LYS A 622 3.96 -8.99 2.66
C LYS A 622 5.32 -8.57 2.06
N TYR A 623 6.37 -8.58 2.88
CA TYR A 623 7.68 -8.04 2.49
C TYR A 623 8.72 -9.10 2.10
N ASN A 624 8.52 -10.37 2.47
CA ASN A 624 9.48 -11.45 2.22
C ASN A 624 8.77 -12.77 1.92
N GLU A 625 7.77 -12.74 1.03
CA GLU A 625 6.91 -13.86 0.69
C GLU A 625 7.68 -15.15 0.36
N SER A 626 8.73 -15.06 -0.45
CA SER A 626 9.54 -16.21 -0.86
C SER A 626 10.21 -16.92 0.32
N ARG A 627 10.75 -16.15 1.28
CA ARG A 627 11.36 -16.68 2.51
C ARG A 627 10.31 -17.28 3.44
N TYR A 628 9.12 -16.66 3.51
CA TYR A 628 7.99 -17.20 4.26
C TYR A 628 7.53 -18.55 3.69
N LEU A 629 7.32 -18.63 2.37
CA LEU A 629 6.88 -19.86 1.72
C LEU A 629 7.90 -20.98 1.87
N ALA A 630 9.20 -20.68 1.75
CA ALA A 630 10.28 -21.65 2.00
C ALA A 630 10.34 -22.10 3.47
N LEU A 631 10.04 -21.22 4.43
CA LEU A 631 9.92 -21.57 5.84
C LEU A 631 8.77 -22.56 6.06
N VAL A 632 7.59 -22.27 5.48
CA VAL A 632 6.40 -23.12 5.58
C VAL A 632 6.64 -24.48 4.92
N GLU A 633 7.24 -24.50 3.72
CA GLU A 633 7.60 -25.72 2.98
C GLU A 633 8.45 -26.68 3.84
N ARG A 634 9.50 -26.14 4.47
CA ARG A 634 10.37 -26.92 5.38
C ARG A 634 9.66 -27.33 6.66
N MET A 635 8.85 -26.44 7.23
CA MET A 635 8.07 -26.72 8.44
C MET A 635 7.11 -27.90 8.25
N VAL A 636 6.42 -27.95 7.11
CA VAL A 636 5.47 -29.03 6.80
C VAL A 636 6.14 -30.27 6.19
N GLY A 637 7.45 -30.23 6.00
CA GLY A 637 8.27 -31.36 5.54
C GLY A 637 7.99 -31.77 4.10
N TYR A 638 7.73 -30.82 3.21
CA TYR A 638 7.54 -31.11 1.78
C TYR A 638 8.87 -31.52 1.14
N THR A 639 8.92 -32.70 0.52
CA THR A 639 10.15 -33.30 -0.05
C THR A 639 10.04 -33.68 -1.53
N HIS A 640 8.89 -33.45 -2.17
CA HIS A 640 8.69 -33.83 -3.57
C HIS A 640 9.43 -32.88 -4.53
N LEU A 641 10.22 -33.46 -5.44
CA LEU A 641 10.90 -32.73 -6.51
C LEU A 641 9.87 -32.18 -7.50
N SER A 642 9.99 -30.90 -7.87
CA SER A 642 9.10 -30.20 -8.83
C SER A 642 9.28 -30.64 -10.29
N ILE A 643 9.60 -31.92 -10.52
CA ILE A 643 9.83 -32.49 -11.85
C ILE A 643 8.87 -33.66 -12.01
N VAL A 644 7.82 -33.45 -12.79
CA VAL A 644 6.85 -34.48 -13.16
C VAL A 644 7.16 -34.93 -14.59
N GLU A 645 7.49 -36.20 -14.73
CA GLU A 645 7.88 -36.83 -16.01
C GLU A 645 6.67 -36.95 -16.94
N ASP A 646 5.62 -37.63 -16.48
CA ASP A 646 4.32 -37.69 -17.14
C ASP A 646 3.37 -36.70 -16.46
N ALA A 647 2.84 -35.74 -17.21
CA ALA A 647 1.92 -34.74 -16.66
C ALA A 647 0.68 -35.38 -16.00
N PHE A 648 0.33 -36.62 -16.35
CA PHE A 648 -0.82 -37.34 -15.80
C PHE A 648 -0.50 -38.19 -14.56
N ASP A 649 0.76 -38.27 -14.15
CA ASP A 649 1.11 -38.92 -12.88
C ASP A 649 0.54 -38.12 -11.69
N PRO A 650 0.00 -38.80 -10.66
CA PRO A 650 -0.52 -38.14 -9.46
C PRO A 650 0.59 -37.35 -8.76
N HIS A 651 0.42 -36.04 -8.62
CA HIS A 651 1.36 -35.19 -7.91
C HIS A 651 0.87 -34.94 -6.48
N ALA A 652 1.82 -34.74 -5.56
CA ALA A 652 1.54 -34.52 -4.14
C ALA A 652 0.64 -33.30 -3.88
N LEU A 653 0.72 -32.29 -4.76
CA LEU A 653 -0.09 -31.06 -4.70
C LEU A 653 -1.50 -31.20 -5.31
N ASP A 654 -1.82 -32.35 -5.94
CA ASP A 654 -3.16 -32.64 -6.46
C ASP A 654 -4.14 -33.00 -5.32
N GLN A 655 -3.64 -33.36 -4.14
CA GLN A 655 -4.45 -33.64 -2.96
C GLN A 655 -5.07 -32.37 -2.37
N ASP A 656 -6.21 -32.48 -1.70
CA ASP A 656 -6.89 -31.34 -1.05
C ASP A 656 -6.19 -30.87 0.23
N ILE A 657 -5.51 -31.77 0.93
CA ILE A 657 -4.87 -31.52 2.23
C ILE A 657 -3.45 -32.09 2.27
N TRP A 658 -2.54 -31.39 2.96
CA TRP A 658 -1.18 -31.88 3.21
C TRP A 658 -1.08 -32.36 4.66
N LYS A 659 -0.88 -33.66 4.88
CA LYS A 659 -0.67 -34.20 6.23
C LYS A 659 0.80 -34.06 6.62
N PHE A 660 1.06 -33.33 7.70
CA PHE A 660 2.40 -33.14 8.26
C PHE A 660 2.43 -33.51 9.74
N SER A 661 3.64 -33.70 10.30
CA SER A 661 3.80 -34.04 11.73
C SER A 661 3.84 -32.77 12.59
N PRO A 662 2.88 -32.57 13.52
CA PRO A 662 2.88 -31.40 14.41
C PRO A 662 4.16 -31.26 15.21
N LYS A 663 4.66 -32.36 15.77
CA LYS A 663 5.86 -32.39 16.61
C LYS A 663 7.11 -31.97 15.82
N LYS A 664 7.26 -32.45 14.58
CA LYS A 664 8.39 -32.04 13.71
C LYS A 664 8.29 -30.56 13.32
N ALA A 665 7.09 -30.09 12.99
CA ALA A 665 6.85 -28.68 12.66
C ALA A 665 7.19 -27.76 13.85
N GLN A 666 6.76 -28.10 15.05
CA GLN A 666 7.07 -27.36 16.29
C GLN A 666 8.58 -27.30 16.55
N MET A 667 9.26 -28.45 16.53
CA MET A 667 10.71 -28.52 16.76
C MET A 667 11.49 -27.72 15.70
N PHE A 668 11.06 -27.79 14.43
CA PHE A 668 11.70 -27.03 13.36
C PHE A 668 11.53 -25.53 13.57
N VAL A 669 10.29 -25.06 13.79
CA VAL A 669 10.00 -23.63 13.93
C VAL A 669 10.73 -23.02 15.12
N GLU A 670 10.85 -23.75 16.23
CA GLU A 670 11.51 -23.26 17.44
C GLU A 670 12.93 -22.75 17.20
N VAL A 671 13.71 -23.46 16.37
CA VAL A 671 15.11 -23.15 16.07
C VAL A 671 15.30 -22.13 14.96
N THR A 672 14.21 -21.62 14.36
CA THR A 672 14.29 -20.69 13.23
C THR A 672 14.68 -19.27 13.68
N PRO A 673 15.37 -18.50 12.82
CA PRO A 673 15.64 -17.08 13.07
C PRO A 673 14.34 -16.27 13.27
N PHE A 674 13.24 -16.67 12.62
CA PHE A 674 11.94 -16.04 12.80
C PHE A 674 11.44 -16.15 14.25
N SER A 675 11.49 -17.37 14.82
CA SER A 675 11.11 -17.66 16.21
C SER A 675 11.99 -16.91 17.21
N GLN A 676 13.31 -16.96 17.02
CA GLN A 676 14.28 -16.29 17.92
C GLN A 676 14.04 -14.78 17.96
N ALA A 677 13.86 -14.15 16.79
CA ALA A 677 13.60 -12.72 16.72
C ALA A 677 12.22 -12.36 17.32
N PHE A 678 11.18 -13.18 17.14
CA PHE A 678 9.91 -12.98 17.83
C PHE A 678 10.05 -13.06 19.35
N LYS A 679 10.71 -14.11 19.88
CA LYS A 679 10.93 -14.29 21.32
C LYS A 679 11.64 -13.07 21.93
N ARG A 680 12.63 -12.50 21.23
CA ARG A 680 13.32 -11.27 21.63
C ARG A 680 12.38 -10.07 21.73
N CYS A 681 11.65 -9.76 20.66
CA CYS A 681 10.70 -8.64 20.64
C CYS A 681 9.62 -8.80 21.72
N ALA A 682 9.15 -10.04 21.94
CA ALA A 682 8.12 -10.32 22.94
C ALA A 682 8.64 -10.09 24.35
N ASN A 683 9.86 -10.54 24.67
CA ASN A 683 10.48 -10.26 25.96
C ASN A 683 10.74 -8.76 26.16
N ASN A 684 11.13 -8.03 25.12
CA ASN A 684 11.26 -6.57 25.20
C ASN A 684 9.91 -5.92 25.55
N LEU A 685 8.83 -6.30 24.86
CA LEU A 685 7.48 -5.79 25.10
C LEU A 685 7.01 -6.12 26.52
N ILE A 686 7.19 -7.36 26.97
CA ILE A 686 6.82 -7.77 28.33
C ILE A 686 7.59 -6.94 29.35
N ARG A 687 8.90 -6.76 29.18
CA ARG A 687 9.71 -5.92 30.06
C ARG A 687 9.25 -4.45 30.07
N CYS A 688 8.78 -3.90 28.95
CA CYS A 688 8.22 -2.55 28.90
C CYS A 688 6.95 -2.41 29.76
N VAL A 689 6.16 -3.47 29.88
CA VAL A 689 4.90 -3.45 30.65
C VAL A 689 5.15 -3.81 32.12
N THR A 690 6.01 -4.80 32.39
CA THR A 690 6.21 -5.36 33.74
C THR A 690 7.41 -4.78 34.49
N GLY A 691 8.38 -4.17 33.78
CA GLY A 691 9.70 -3.84 34.33
C GLY A 691 9.88 -2.40 34.84
N VAL A 692 8.84 -1.57 34.83
CA VAL A 692 8.97 -0.11 35.02
C VAL A 692 9.01 0.33 36.49
N HIS A 693 8.83 -0.58 37.46
CA HIS A 693 8.80 -0.21 38.89
C HIS A 693 10.18 -0.13 39.57
N LYS A 694 11.28 0.02 38.82
CA LYS A 694 12.59 0.30 39.42
C LYS A 694 12.64 1.74 39.92
N LYS A 695 12.28 1.97 41.20
CA LYS A 695 13.04 2.94 41.99
C LYS A 695 14.49 2.44 42.01
N LEU A 696 15.44 3.27 41.56
CA LEU A 696 16.87 3.01 41.72
C LEU A 696 17.14 2.66 43.20
N GLY A 697 17.37 1.36 43.49
CA GLY A 697 17.69 0.86 44.84
C GLY A 697 16.76 -0.21 45.43
N GLY A 698 15.64 -0.58 44.79
CA GLY A 698 14.75 -1.65 45.26
C GLY A 698 15.03 -3.02 44.62
N ARG A 699 14.96 -4.11 45.42
CA ARG A 699 15.19 -5.52 45.02
C ARG A 699 14.65 -5.87 43.62
N GLU A 700 15.47 -6.56 42.83
CA GLU A 700 15.12 -7.09 41.51
C GLU A 700 13.83 -7.93 41.55
N GLN A 701 12.72 -7.38 41.07
CA GLN A 701 11.63 -8.21 40.58
C GLN A 701 12.04 -8.71 39.19
N THR A 702 12.23 -10.01 39.05
CA THR A 702 12.49 -10.66 37.75
C THR A 702 11.33 -10.37 36.81
N ALA A 703 11.61 -9.73 35.67
CA ALA A 703 10.60 -9.47 34.65
C ALA A 703 9.98 -10.79 34.19
N LEU A 704 8.65 -10.81 34.02
CA LEU A 704 7.91 -11.97 33.51
C LEU A 704 8.51 -12.39 32.16
N THR A 705 8.83 -13.66 31.99
CA THR A 705 9.36 -14.17 30.72
C THR A 705 8.23 -14.56 29.77
N LEU A 706 8.50 -14.59 28.45
CA LEU A 706 7.52 -15.09 27.47
C LEU A 706 7.03 -16.51 27.81
N LYS A 707 7.90 -17.37 28.34
CA LYS A 707 7.54 -18.74 28.71
C LYS A 707 6.57 -18.80 29.88
N GLU A 708 6.68 -17.87 30.83
CA GLU A 708 5.75 -17.75 31.94
C GLU A 708 4.43 -17.13 31.50
N LEU A 709 4.46 -16.12 30.62
CA LEU A 709 3.27 -15.47 30.10
C LEU A 709 2.47 -16.39 29.15
N TRP A 710 3.16 -17.07 28.23
CA TRP A 710 2.59 -17.90 27.18
C TRP A 710 3.30 -19.27 27.07
N PRO A 711 2.98 -20.22 27.96
CA PRO A 711 3.65 -21.53 27.99
C PRO A 711 3.52 -22.33 26.70
N THR A 712 2.38 -22.21 26.00
CA THR A 712 2.06 -22.90 24.74
C THR A 712 2.60 -22.18 23.49
N CYS A 713 3.43 -21.14 23.64
CA CYS A 713 3.93 -20.33 22.53
C CYS A 713 4.57 -21.18 21.42
N THR A 714 5.41 -22.16 21.75
CA THR A 714 6.08 -23.02 20.76
C THR A 714 5.09 -23.92 20.01
N GLU A 715 4.01 -24.35 20.67
CA GLU A 715 2.97 -25.19 20.08
C GLU A 715 2.05 -24.41 19.14
N GLU A 716 1.73 -23.16 19.51
CA GLU A 716 0.88 -22.28 18.72
C GLU A 716 1.63 -21.61 17.56
N LEU A 717 2.96 -21.46 17.62
CA LEU A 717 3.74 -20.73 16.60
C LEU A 717 3.52 -21.24 15.16
N PRO A 718 3.47 -22.55 14.87
CA PRO A 718 3.10 -23.05 13.54
C PRO A 718 1.67 -22.71 13.13
N LYS A 719 0.72 -22.66 14.07
CA LYS A 719 -0.68 -22.27 13.82
C LYS A 719 -0.74 -20.84 13.31
N TYR A 720 0.02 -19.93 13.93
CA TYR A 720 0.14 -18.53 13.49
C TYR A 720 0.80 -18.41 12.12
N LEU A 721 1.81 -19.22 11.80
CA LEU A 721 2.44 -19.21 10.47
C LEU A 721 1.47 -19.65 9.36
N LEU A 722 0.56 -20.59 9.65
CA LEU A 722 -0.45 -21.06 8.69
C LEU A 722 -1.66 -20.10 8.60
N LEU A 723 -2.02 -19.43 9.69
CA LEU A 723 -3.06 -18.40 9.72
C LEU A 723 -2.53 -17.06 9.18
N GLN A 724 -2.45 -16.95 7.86
CA GLN A 724 -1.84 -15.82 7.15
C GLN A 724 -2.47 -14.44 7.44
N LYS A 725 -3.77 -14.41 7.74
CA LYS A 725 -4.53 -13.17 8.01
C LYS A 725 -4.72 -12.96 9.51
N ARG A 726 -4.48 -11.74 9.99
CA ARG A 726 -4.71 -11.36 11.41
C ARG A 726 -6.17 -11.59 11.82
N SER A 727 -7.12 -11.23 10.96
CA SER A 727 -8.57 -11.35 11.20
C SER A 727 -9.10 -12.78 11.20
N ALA A 728 -8.37 -13.76 10.66
CA ALA A 728 -8.81 -15.16 10.62
C ALA A 728 -9.03 -15.79 12.02
N ARG A 729 -8.47 -15.15 13.06
CA ARG A 729 -8.58 -15.56 14.47
C ARG A 729 -9.79 -14.96 15.19
N TYR A 730 -10.56 -14.12 14.50
CA TYR A 730 -11.65 -13.39 15.09
C TYR A 730 -12.97 -13.66 14.36
N ARG A 731 -14.08 -13.50 15.06
CA ARG A 731 -15.43 -13.39 14.51
C ARG A 731 -15.95 -11.97 14.74
N ILE A 732 -16.73 -11.48 13.79
CA ILE A 732 -17.42 -10.20 13.92
C ILE A 732 -18.71 -10.43 14.71
N VAL A 733 -18.87 -9.72 15.81
CA VAL A 733 -20.11 -9.63 16.58
C VAL A 733 -20.70 -8.23 16.37
N ARG A 734 -21.93 -8.18 15.88
CA ARG A 734 -22.68 -6.93 15.71
C ARG A 734 -23.61 -6.78 16.91
N ASP A 735 -23.46 -5.70 17.67
CA ASP A 735 -24.39 -5.40 18.76
C ASP A 735 -25.80 -5.14 18.19
N ALA A 736 -26.78 -5.89 18.66
CA ALA A 736 -28.15 -5.86 18.13
C ALA A 736 -28.93 -4.56 18.45
N VAL A 737 -28.32 -3.58 19.14
CA VAL A 737 -29.02 -2.46 19.77
C VAL A 737 -28.89 -1.12 19.02
N SER A 738 -28.01 -0.98 18.01
CA SER A 738 -27.99 0.24 17.17
C SER A 738 -28.07 -0.09 15.68
N VAL A 739 -29.28 0.04 15.13
CA VAL A 739 -29.59 -0.27 13.71
C VAL A 739 -29.02 0.78 12.74
N ALA A 740 -28.37 1.85 13.22
CA ALA A 740 -27.82 2.93 12.38
C ALA A 740 -26.30 3.16 12.48
N ASP A 741 -25.60 2.60 13.49
CA ASP A 741 -24.17 2.85 13.73
C ASP A 741 -23.55 1.70 14.55
N GLY A 742 -23.80 0.46 14.13
CA GLY A 742 -23.37 -0.74 14.85
C GLY A 742 -21.84 -0.82 14.96
N LYS A 743 -21.28 -0.52 16.13
CA LYS A 743 -19.85 -0.75 16.41
C LYS A 743 -19.53 -2.22 16.15
N ILE A 744 -18.58 -2.46 15.25
CA ILE A 744 -18.05 -3.79 14.97
C ILE A 744 -17.23 -4.23 16.18
N ASN A 745 -17.68 -5.26 16.88
CA ASN A 745 -16.92 -5.89 17.95
C ASN A 745 -16.24 -7.15 17.40
N TRP A 746 -14.96 -7.33 17.74
CA TRP A 746 -14.19 -8.50 17.37
C TRP A 746 -14.04 -9.42 18.58
N GLU A 747 -14.41 -10.69 18.41
CA GLU A 747 -14.19 -11.72 19.42
C GLU A 747 -13.28 -12.80 18.88
N LEU A 748 -12.40 -13.36 19.72
CA LEU A 748 -11.60 -14.51 19.32
C LEU A 748 -12.52 -15.68 18.94
N ASN A 749 -12.24 -16.30 17.80
CA ASN A 749 -12.89 -17.55 17.40
C ASN A 749 -12.06 -18.75 17.88
N GLY A 750 -12.68 -19.93 17.95
CA GLY A 750 -12.04 -21.15 18.47
C GLY A 750 -11.01 -21.81 17.55
N ILE A 751 -10.60 -21.17 16.44
CA ILE A 751 -9.72 -21.81 15.45
C ILE A 751 -8.35 -22.19 16.03
N LEU A 752 -7.86 -21.43 17.02
CA LEU A 752 -6.58 -21.70 17.68
C LEU A 752 -6.68 -22.83 18.72
N ASP A 753 -7.90 -23.21 19.13
CA ASP A 753 -8.13 -24.32 20.06
C ASP A 753 -7.99 -25.68 19.35
N ASP A 754 -8.13 -25.69 18.02
CA ASP A 754 -7.95 -26.90 17.20
C ASP A 754 -6.51 -27.41 17.22
N GLY A 755 -6.33 -28.74 17.19
CA GLY A 755 -5.02 -29.38 17.04
C GLY A 755 -4.34 -28.98 15.72
N LEU A 756 -3.01 -28.85 15.72
CA LEU A 756 -2.24 -28.50 14.50
C LEU A 756 -2.32 -29.60 13.41
N ASP A 757 -2.67 -30.83 13.80
CA ASP A 757 -3.01 -31.96 12.92
C ASP A 757 -4.44 -31.90 12.36
N GLY A 758 -5.21 -30.88 12.72
CA GLY A 758 -6.57 -30.66 12.23
C GLY A 758 -6.63 -30.47 10.70
N PRO A 759 -7.78 -30.77 10.09
CA PRO A 759 -7.97 -30.63 8.64
C PRO A 759 -7.82 -29.19 8.16
N ALA A 760 -8.20 -28.20 8.99
CA ALA A 760 -8.07 -26.78 8.67
C ALA A 760 -6.60 -26.36 8.44
N TYR A 761 -5.70 -26.75 9.35
CA TYR A 761 -4.26 -26.46 9.21
C TYR A 761 -3.60 -27.24 8.07
N SER A 762 -4.04 -28.48 7.84
CA SER A 762 -3.59 -29.28 6.69
C SER A 762 -3.99 -28.67 5.34
N ALA A 763 -5.17 -28.04 5.27
CA ALA A 763 -5.63 -27.30 4.09
C ALA A 763 -4.86 -25.99 3.91
N LEU A 764 -4.63 -25.22 4.98
CA LEU A 764 -3.81 -24.00 4.95
C LEU A 764 -2.36 -24.28 4.51
N ALA A 765 -1.78 -25.38 5.00
CA ALA A 765 -0.46 -25.85 4.55
C ALA A 765 -0.46 -26.16 3.05
N MET A 766 -1.47 -26.88 2.55
CA MET A 766 -1.61 -27.17 1.13
C MET A 766 -1.74 -25.90 0.29
N GLN A 767 -2.51 -24.91 0.76
CA GLN A 767 -2.67 -23.62 0.09
C GLN A 767 -1.32 -22.88 -0.02
N ALA A 768 -0.51 -22.86 1.04
CA ALA A 768 0.81 -22.25 1.02
C ALA A 768 1.77 -23.00 0.06
N LEU A 769 1.76 -24.33 0.05
CA LEU A 769 2.57 -25.13 -0.88
C LEU A 769 2.17 -24.90 -2.34
N ARG A 770 0.86 -24.89 -2.65
CA ARG A 770 0.36 -24.58 -3.99
C ARG A 770 0.77 -23.19 -4.45
N LYS A 771 0.79 -22.21 -3.53
CA LYS A 771 1.27 -20.85 -3.80
C LYS A 771 2.77 -20.82 -4.12
N GLN A 772 3.60 -21.55 -3.35
CA GLN A 772 5.03 -21.67 -3.59
C GLN A 772 5.34 -22.29 -4.96
N TYR A 773 4.55 -23.27 -5.39
CA TYR A 773 4.73 -23.98 -6.66
C TYR A 773 3.73 -23.58 -7.74
N ASP A 774 3.16 -22.38 -7.68
CA ASP A 774 2.10 -21.97 -8.62
C ASP A 774 2.58 -21.99 -10.08
N ALA A 775 3.81 -21.53 -10.36
CA ALA A 775 4.39 -21.58 -11.70
C ALA A 775 4.49 -23.03 -12.23
N PHE A 776 4.93 -23.96 -11.38
CA PHE A 776 5.00 -25.38 -11.71
C PHE A 776 3.60 -25.98 -11.92
N LEU A 777 2.63 -25.61 -11.09
CA LEU A 777 1.24 -26.07 -11.23
C LEU A 777 0.58 -25.53 -12.50
N ARG A 778 0.87 -24.30 -12.91
CA ARG A 778 0.40 -23.74 -14.19
C ARG A 778 1.00 -24.52 -15.37
N GLU A 779 2.32 -24.75 -15.36
CA GLU A 779 2.99 -25.58 -16.37
C GLU A 779 2.38 -26.99 -16.44
N LEU A 780 2.14 -27.62 -15.28
CA LEU A 780 1.54 -28.94 -15.18
C LEU A 780 0.10 -28.96 -15.74
N ARG A 781 -0.71 -27.93 -15.45
CA ARG A 781 -2.07 -27.78 -16.00
C ARG A 781 -2.05 -27.58 -17.52
N GLU A 782 -1.14 -26.74 -18.03
CA GLU A 782 -0.97 -26.54 -19.47
C GLU A 782 -0.58 -27.83 -20.19
N ARG A 783 0.34 -28.61 -19.61
CA ARG A 783 0.73 -29.94 -20.12
C ARG A 783 -0.45 -30.92 -20.10
N ARG A 784 -1.23 -30.97 -19.01
CA ARG A 784 -2.44 -31.79 -18.88
C ARG A 784 -3.55 -31.39 -19.87
N ALA A 785 -3.66 -30.10 -20.19
CA ALA A 785 -4.66 -29.58 -21.13
C ALA A 785 -4.39 -29.97 -22.59
N ASN A 786 -3.13 -30.24 -22.94
CA ASN A 786 -2.73 -30.66 -24.29
C ASN A 786 -2.23 -32.11 -24.30
N GLU A 787 -3.15 -33.04 -24.01
CA GLU A 787 -2.88 -34.47 -23.93
C GLU A 787 -2.17 -34.99 -25.19
N GLU A 788 -2.59 -34.58 -26.37
CA GLU A 788 -1.97 -35.02 -27.62
C GLU A 788 -0.51 -34.57 -27.75
N ALA A 789 -0.18 -33.34 -27.34
CA ALA A 789 1.19 -32.84 -27.38
C ALA A 789 2.05 -33.53 -26.34
N GLU A 790 1.51 -33.80 -25.15
CA GLU A 790 2.20 -34.51 -24.07
C GLU A 790 2.43 -35.98 -24.42
N GLN A 791 1.44 -36.67 -24.99
CA GLN A 791 1.62 -38.03 -25.50
C GLN A 791 2.62 -38.07 -26.66
N ARG A 792 2.58 -37.11 -27.59
CA ARG A 792 3.60 -36.99 -28.66
C ARG A 792 4.99 -36.75 -28.08
N TRP A 793 5.09 -35.90 -27.06
CA TRP A 793 6.34 -35.60 -26.37
C TRP A 793 6.88 -36.81 -25.61
N SER A 794 6.03 -37.52 -24.86
CA SER A 794 6.36 -38.74 -24.12
C SER A 794 6.78 -39.88 -25.06
N ARG A 795 6.07 -40.07 -26.18
CA ARG A 795 6.48 -41.02 -27.24
C ARG A 795 7.83 -40.64 -27.82
N ALA A 796 8.02 -39.38 -28.21
CA ALA A 796 9.30 -38.90 -28.74
C ALA A 796 10.44 -39.10 -27.74
N LEU A 797 10.22 -38.82 -26.45
CA LEU A 797 11.19 -39.02 -25.38
C LEU A 797 11.56 -40.50 -25.21
N LYS A 798 10.56 -41.40 -25.21
CA LYS A 798 10.77 -42.87 -25.15
C LYS A 798 11.54 -43.37 -26.37
N THR A 799 11.22 -42.89 -27.57
CA THR A 799 11.93 -43.25 -28.80
C THR A 799 13.38 -42.76 -28.76
N VAL A 800 13.61 -41.52 -28.31
CA VAL A 800 14.97 -40.96 -28.19
C VAL A 800 15.81 -41.69 -27.14
N ARG A 801 15.19 -42.11 -26.03
CA ARG A 801 15.85 -42.91 -24.99
C ARG A 801 16.34 -44.27 -25.53
N ALA A 802 15.57 -44.89 -26.43
CA ALA A 802 15.87 -46.21 -27.01
C ALA A 802 16.83 -46.17 -28.22
N LEU A 803 17.30 -44.99 -28.66
CA LEU A 803 18.20 -44.88 -29.82
C LEU A 803 19.50 -45.64 -29.59
N THR A 804 20.00 -46.32 -30.63
CA THR A 804 21.37 -46.81 -30.67
C THR A 804 22.38 -45.65 -30.72
N MET A 805 23.66 -45.92 -30.53
CA MET A 805 24.69 -44.88 -30.62
C MET A 805 24.74 -44.27 -32.03
N GLU A 806 24.64 -45.08 -33.09
CA GLU A 806 24.65 -44.61 -34.48
C GLU A 806 23.47 -43.70 -34.79
N GLU A 807 22.26 -44.06 -34.33
CA GLU A 807 21.06 -43.23 -34.52
C GLU A 807 21.13 -41.94 -33.69
N PHE A 808 21.71 -41.99 -32.50
CA PHE A 808 21.98 -40.80 -31.68
C PHE A 808 22.91 -39.83 -32.40
N LEU A 809 23.99 -40.32 -33.02
CA LEU A 809 24.91 -39.49 -33.81
C LEU A 809 24.22 -38.88 -35.03
N ALA A 810 23.40 -39.67 -35.74
CA ALA A 810 22.63 -39.19 -36.88
C ALA A 810 21.65 -38.06 -36.48
N GLN A 811 20.96 -38.20 -35.35
CA GLN A 811 20.09 -37.15 -34.82
C GLN A 811 20.86 -35.92 -34.37
N LEU A 812 21.99 -36.11 -33.68
CA LEU A 812 22.83 -35.02 -33.18
C LEU A 812 23.44 -34.21 -34.33
N ALA A 813 23.81 -34.85 -35.45
CA ALA A 813 24.32 -34.17 -36.64
C ALA A 813 23.29 -33.25 -37.31
N LEU A 814 21.99 -33.50 -37.12
CA LEU A 814 20.90 -32.65 -37.63
C LEU A 814 20.66 -31.42 -36.75
N VAL A 815 21.19 -31.39 -35.52
CA VAL A 815 21.02 -30.28 -34.59
C VAL A 815 21.93 -29.12 -34.97
N ARG A 816 21.33 -28.03 -35.47
CA ARG A 816 22.06 -26.81 -35.85
C ARG A 816 22.24 -25.80 -34.72
N ASP A 817 21.38 -25.88 -33.69
CA ASP A 817 21.28 -24.94 -32.57
C ASP A 817 20.91 -25.67 -31.26
N SER A 818 21.56 -25.30 -30.14
CA SER A 818 21.27 -25.81 -28.80
C SER A 818 19.94 -25.30 -28.23
N ALA A 819 19.32 -24.29 -28.85
CA ALA A 819 17.96 -23.87 -28.53
C ALA A 819 16.87 -24.71 -29.22
N SER A 820 17.23 -25.59 -30.15
CA SER A 820 16.28 -26.43 -30.90
C SER A 820 15.47 -27.38 -30.00
N ARG A 821 14.29 -27.79 -30.47
CA ARG A 821 13.41 -28.71 -29.73
C ARG A 821 14.04 -30.10 -29.63
N GLU A 822 14.76 -30.50 -30.68
CA GLU A 822 15.47 -31.75 -30.85
C GLU A 822 16.64 -31.86 -29.87
N TYR A 823 17.45 -30.81 -29.72
CA TYR A 823 18.52 -30.77 -28.72
C TYR A 823 17.98 -30.86 -27.29
N ARG A 824 16.90 -30.13 -26.98
CA ARG A 824 16.27 -30.17 -25.66
C ARG A 824 15.69 -31.55 -25.34
N LEU A 825 15.13 -32.25 -26.33
CA LEU A 825 14.66 -33.63 -26.21
C LEU A 825 15.82 -34.60 -25.94
N LEU A 826 16.93 -34.48 -26.68
CA LEU A 826 18.13 -35.30 -26.49
C LEU A 826 18.73 -35.10 -25.09
N CYS A 827 18.87 -33.85 -24.61
CA CYS A 827 19.34 -33.58 -23.25
C CYS A 827 18.43 -34.16 -22.17
N LYS A 828 17.10 -34.08 -22.33
CA LYS A 828 16.15 -34.66 -21.38
C LYS A 828 16.20 -36.20 -21.39
N ALA A 829 16.28 -36.82 -22.57
CA ALA A 829 16.39 -38.27 -22.70
C ALA A 829 17.68 -38.81 -22.08
N LEU A 830 18.81 -38.12 -22.24
CA LEU A 830 20.08 -38.49 -21.60
C LEU A 830 19.98 -38.42 -20.07
N LYS A 831 19.46 -37.32 -19.50
CA LYS A 831 19.26 -37.20 -18.05
C LYS A 831 18.45 -38.35 -17.47
N GLN A 832 17.40 -38.77 -18.18
CA GLN A 832 16.57 -39.90 -17.75
C GLN A 832 17.30 -41.24 -17.88
N LEU A 833 18.04 -41.48 -18.97
CA LEU A 833 18.85 -42.69 -19.14
C LEU A 833 19.82 -42.87 -17.96
N GLY A 834 20.49 -41.79 -17.53
CA GLY A 834 21.41 -41.80 -16.38
C GLY A 834 20.73 -41.95 -15.01
N SER A 835 19.42 -41.75 -14.91
CA SER A 835 18.64 -41.94 -13.66
C SER A 835 18.09 -43.37 -13.50
N THR A 836 18.04 -44.14 -14.59
CA THR A 836 17.61 -45.55 -14.61
C THR A 836 18.79 -46.52 -14.48
N GLU A 837 18.52 -47.75 -14.02
CA GLU A 837 19.47 -48.76 -13.49
C GLU A 837 20.95 -48.71 -13.93
N LYS A 838 21.85 -49.00 -12.96
CA LYS A 838 23.33 -49.03 -13.07
C LYS A 838 23.93 -49.86 -14.23
N LYS A 839 23.14 -50.63 -14.98
CA LYS A 839 23.61 -51.49 -16.08
C LYS A 839 23.78 -50.77 -17.44
N GLU A 840 23.27 -49.54 -17.59
CA GLU A 840 23.38 -48.75 -18.84
C GLU A 840 24.41 -47.60 -18.76
N VAL A 841 25.22 -47.55 -17.70
CA VAL A 841 26.13 -46.43 -17.41
C VAL A 841 27.14 -46.20 -18.54
N GLU A 842 27.72 -47.26 -19.11
CA GLU A 842 28.68 -47.14 -20.21
C GLU A 842 28.04 -46.57 -21.49
N HIS A 843 26.81 -46.96 -21.79
CA HIS A 843 26.08 -46.49 -22.96
C HIS A 843 25.61 -45.03 -22.80
N TYR A 844 25.20 -44.68 -21.57
CA TYR A 844 24.87 -43.32 -21.17
C TYR A 844 26.07 -42.39 -21.25
N GLU A 845 27.20 -42.78 -20.64
CA GLU A 845 28.43 -41.99 -20.62
C GLU A 845 29.03 -41.85 -22.02
N ALA A 846 28.93 -42.87 -22.87
CA ALA A 846 29.37 -42.77 -24.26
C ALA A 846 28.57 -41.70 -25.04
N LYS A 847 27.24 -41.69 -24.95
CA LYS A 847 26.42 -40.65 -25.60
C LYS A 847 26.68 -39.25 -25.03
N LEU A 848 26.87 -39.17 -23.70
CA LEU A 848 27.17 -37.93 -23.00
C LEU A 848 28.56 -37.39 -23.36
N GLU A 849 29.55 -38.25 -23.55
CA GLU A 849 30.89 -37.91 -24.03
C GLU A 849 30.81 -37.24 -25.39
N VAL A 850 30.05 -37.82 -26.33
CA VAL A 850 29.89 -37.21 -27.66
C VAL A 850 29.17 -35.87 -27.58
N LEU A 851 28.14 -35.75 -26.75
CA LEU A 851 27.40 -34.49 -26.59
C LEU A 851 28.29 -33.37 -26.04
N ILE A 852 29.17 -33.69 -25.08
CA ILE A 852 30.07 -32.74 -24.42
C ILE A 852 31.29 -32.44 -25.30
N THR A 853 31.89 -33.45 -25.90
CA THR A 853 33.20 -33.35 -26.56
C THR A 853 33.11 -33.23 -28.08
N GLY A 854 31.94 -33.55 -28.66
CA GLY A 854 31.73 -33.64 -30.11
C GLY A 854 32.50 -34.77 -30.79
N ARG A 855 33.03 -35.74 -30.03
CA ARG A 855 33.98 -36.76 -30.50
C ARG A 855 33.54 -38.17 -30.13
N VAL A 856 33.87 -39.13 -30.99
CA VAL A 856 33.69 -40.57 -30.77
C VAL A 856 35.05 -41.26 -30.93
N LYS A 857 35.32 -42.29 -30.13
CA LYS A 857 36.52 -43.12 -30.28
C LYS A 857 36.36 -44.07 -31.48
N SER A 858 37.21 -43.95 -32.49
CA SER A 858 37.27 -44.86 -33.64
C SER A 858 38.14 -46.10 -33.33
N THR A 859 38.12 -47.10 -34.22
CA THR A 859 38.97 -48.29 -34.10
C THR A 859 40.45 -47.91 -34.12
N GLY A 860 41.17 -48.19 -33.04
CA GLY A 860 42.62 -47.94 -32.91
C GLY A 860 43.00 -46.64 -32.20
N ASP A 861 42.34 -46.31 -31.08
CA ASP A 861 42.61 -45.16 -30.19
C ASP A 861 42.52 -43.74 -30.81
N ASN A 862 42.26 -43.62 -32.12
CA ASN A 862 42.02 -42.34 -32.78
C ASN A 862 40.59 -41.85 -32.53
N TYR A 863 40.39 -40.55 -32.27
CA TYR A 863 39.07 -39.96 -32.14
C TYR A 863 38.58 -39.33 -33.45
N GLU A 864 37.34 -39.61 -33.82
CA GLU A 864 36.64 -38.97 -34.93
C GLU A 864 35.77 -37.81 -34.40
N ILE A 865 35.83 -36.65 -35.07
CA ILE A 865 35.02 -35.48 -34.72
C ILE A 865 33.69 -35.59 -35.47
N VAL A 866 32.62 -35.88 -34.73
CA VAL A 866 31.27 -36.02 -35.29
C VAL A 866 30.48 -34.70 -35.19
N PHE A 867 30.86 -33.80 -34.27
CA PHE A 867 30.20 -32.52 -34.07
C PHE A 867 31.20 -31.39 -33.75
N ASN A 868 31.31 -30.39 -34.64
CA ASN A 868 32.39 -29.39 -34.63
C ASN A 868 32.15 -28.18 -33.69
N ARG A 869 31.41 -28.35 -32.57
CA ARG A 869 31.01 -27.22 -31.68
C ARG A 869 31.03 -27.48 -30.15
N GLY A 870 31.48 -28.64 -29.66
CA GLY A 870 31.15 -29.14 -28.31
C GLY A 870 31.82 -28.53 -27.05
N ASN A 871 33.08 -28.10 -27.08
CA ASN A 871 33.90 -28.10 -25.84
C ASN A 871 33.84 -26.85 -24.95
N LEU A 872 32.71 -26.15 -24.88
CA LEU A 872 32.68 -24.75 -24.39
C LEU A 872 31.84 -24.54 -23.13
N HIS A 873 31.25 -25.59 -22.57
CA HIS A 873 30.43 -25.46 -21.36
C HIS A 873 31.32 -25.50 -20.10
N PRO A 874 31.25 -24.51 -19.19
CA PRO A 874 32.13 -24.42 -18.01
C PRO A 874 31.80 -25.47 -16.93
N HIS A 875 30.60 -26.05 -16.98
CA HIS A 875 30.10 -27.05 -16.02
C HIS A 875 29.27 -28.14 -16.73
N PRO A 876 29.89 -29.05 -17.49
CA PRO A 876 29.20 -30.14 -18.17
C PRO A 876 28.49 -31.11 -17.20
N ASP A 877 28.92 -31.17 -15.94
CA ASP A 877 28.28 -31.87 -14.81
C ASP A 877 26.87 -31.37 -14.49
N LYS A 878 26.52 -30.14 -14.87
CA LYS A 878 25.14 -29.64 -14.76
C LYS A 878 24.22 -30.17 -15.87
N LEU A 879 24.77 -30.72 -16.95
CA LEU A 879 23.97 -31.27 -18.05
C LEU A 879 23.35 -32.61 -17.67
N ALA A 880 24.07 -33.45 -16.94
CA ALA A 880 23.57 -34.75 -16.48
C ALA A 880 24.55 -35.35 -15.43
N PRO A 881 24.08 -36.23 -14.51
CA PRO A 881 24.95 -36.86 -13.52
C PRO A 881 26.05 -37.69 -14.18
N MET A 882 27.29 -37.65 -13.67
CA MET A 882 28.44 -38.36 -14.23
C MET A 882 29.19 -39.13 -13.15
N SER A 883 29.74 -40.31 -13.47
CA SER A 883 30.62 -41.03 -12.55
C SER A 883 31.96 -40.31 -12.37
N ALA A 884 32.62 -40.50 -11.22
CA ALA A 884 33.93 -39.90 -10.95
C ALA A 884 35.00 -40.36 -11.97
N ALA A 885 34.94 -41.63 -12.40
CA ALA A 885 35.84 -42.19 -13.42
C ALA A 885 35.65 -41.49 -14.78
N PHE A 886 34.39 -41.23 -15.16
CA PHE A 886 34.08 -40.53 -16.41
C PHE A 886 34.45 -39.04 -16.37
N GLN A 887 34.25 -38.37 -15.23
CA GLN A 887 34.74 -37.00 -15.04
C GLN A 887 36.26 -36.92 -15.20
N ALA A 888 37.01 -37.86 -14.61
CA ALA A 888 38.46 -37.97 -14.77
C ALA A 888 38.85 -38.22 -16.24
N LYS A 889 38.12 -39.10 -16.94
CA LYS A 889 38.31 -39.36 -18.39
C LYS A 889 38.13 -38.09 -19.22
N LEU A 890 37.07 -37.30 -18.99
CA LEU A 890 36.83 -36.04 -19.71
C LEU A 890 37.95 -35.01 -19.46
N ARG A 891 38.46 -34.90 -18.22
CA ARG A 891 39.59 -34.02 -17.90
C ARG A 891 40.90 -34.50 -18.56
N ALA A 892 41.15 -35.81 -18.58
CA ALA A 892 42.30 -36.39 -19.28
C ALA A 892 42.25 -36.11 -20.79
N LEU A 893 41.09 -36.30 -21.42
CA LEU A 893 40.85 -35.92 -22.82
C LEU A 893 41.11 -34.42 -23.07
N ARG A 894 40.68 -33.57 -22.15
CA ARG A 894 40.93 -32.13 -22.25
C ARG A 894 42.43 -31.80 -22.24
N HIS A 895 43.23 -32.47 -21.42
CA HIS A 895 44.69 -32.30 -21.38
C HIS A 895 45.37 -32.87 -22.62
N GLU A 896 45.01 -34.10 -23.02
CA GLU A 896 45.56 -34.80 -24.19
C GLU A 896 45.40 -33.97 -25.49
N TYR A 897 44.26 -33.30 -25.63
CA TYR A 897 43.92 -32.53 -26.83
C TYR A 897 44.03 -31.01 -26.65
N GLY A 898 44.58 -30.54 -25.52
CA GLY A 898 44.89 -29.13 -25.28
C GLY A 898 43.68 -28.18 -25.35
N TRP A 899 42.51 -28.56 -24.83
CA TRP A 899 41.35 -27.66 -24.88
C TRP A 899 41.55 -26.43 -24.01
N ALA A 900 41.20 -25.27 -24.56
CA ALA A 900 41.34 -23.98 -23.88
C ALA A 900 40.39 -23.88 -22.67
N ILE A 901 40.94 -23.59 -21.48
CA ILE A 901 40.16 -23.27 -20.26
C ILE A 901 39.56 -21.85 -20.38
N SER A 902 40.18 -20.98 -21.19
CA SER A 902 39.76 -19.60 -21.40
C SER A 902 39.07 -19.40 -22.76
N HIS A 903 37.90 -18.75 -22.73
CA HIS A 903 37.01 -18.64 -23.89
C HIS A 903 37.10 -17.27 -24.58
N LYS A 904 37.54 -17.23 -25.85
CA LYS A 904 37.37 -16.06 -26.75
C LYS A 904 36.75 -16.50 -28.08
N TYR A 905 35.55 -16.03 -28.38
CA TYR A 905 34.70 -16.59 -29.46
C TYR A 905 34.76 -15.86 -30.82
N ARG A 906 35.89 -15.19 -31.16
CA ARG A 906 36.15 -14.34 -32.37
C ARG A 906 35.89 -12.84 -32.21
N ALA A 907 36.47 -12.05 -33.12
CA ALA A 907 36.76 -10.62 -32.91
C ALA A 907 35.75 -9.58 -33.46
N ILE A 908 34.76 -9.91 -34.32
CA ILE A 908 34.06 -8.86 -35.12
C ILE A 908 32.53 -9.07 -35.34
N LYS A 909 31.80 -9.95 -34.63
CA LYS A 909 30.31 -9.95 -34.66
C LYS A 909 29.69 -10.26 -33.29
N PRO A 910 28.64 -9.54 -32.84
CA PRO A 910 28.02 -9.76 -31.54
C PRO A 910 27.19 -11.05 -31.51
N ASN A 911 27.52 -11.93 -30.58
CA ASN A 911 26.80 -13.17 -30.29
C ASN A 911 25.52 -12.86 -29.48
N ARG A 912 24.35 -13.32 -29.95
CA ARG A 912 23.08 -13.25 -29.19
C ARG A 912 23.00 -14.26 -28.02
N LEU A 913 24.03 -15.08 -27.81
CA LEU A 913 24.06 -16.15 -26.79
C LEU A 913 25.25 -16.06 -25.81
N GLY A 914 25.73 -14.86 -25.50
CA GLY A 914 26.59 -14.61 -24.34
C GLY A 914 28.08 -14.39 -24.66
N HIS A 915 28.72 -13.49 -23.91
CA HIS A 915 30.16 -13.21 -24.04
C HIS A 915 30.82 -12.73 -22.72
N SER A 916 32.13 -13.02 -22.63
CA SER A 916 33.22 -12.34 -21.91
C SER A 916 33.28 -12.36 -20.37
N ASN A 917 34.41 -12.80 -19.81
CA ASN A 917 34.77 -12.72 -18.39
C ASN A 917 34.81 -11.28 -17.84
N LYS A 918 34.83 -10.25 -18.69
CA LYS A 918 34.77 -8.84 -18.25
C LYS A 918 33.34 -8.28 -18.16
N ASN A 919 32.35 -8.86 -18.87
CA ASN A 919 30.96 -8.39 -18.88
C ASN A 919 30.01 -9.54 -19.26
N PRO A 920 29.71 -10.49 -18.34
CA PRO A 920 28.86 -11.63 -18.65
C PRO A 920 27.40 -11.20 -18.89
N SER A 921 26.74 -11.84 -19.87
CA SER A 921 25.31 -11.62 -20.15
C SER A 921 24.42 -11.99 -18.96
N GLU A 922 23.26 -11.34 -18.82
CA GLU A 922 22.17 -11.65 -17.87
C GLU A 922 21.86 -13.17 -17.78
N TRP A 923 21.87 -13.86 -18.91
CA TRP A 923 21.64 -15.31 -19.02
C TRP A 923 22.73 -16.15 -18.34
N ALA A 924 24.00 -15.72 -18.42
CA ALA A 924 25.14 -16.38 -17.78
C ALA A 924 25.24 -16.04 -16.28
N LYS A 925 24.95 -14.78 -15.91
CA LYS A 925 24.89 -14.32 -14.51
C LYS A 925 23.85 -15.09 -13.69
N LYS A 926 22.71 -15.44 -14.30
CA LYS A 926 21.64 -16.21 -13.64
C LYS A 926 21.96 -17.69 -13.36
N ARG A 927 23.10 -18.24 -13.84
CA ARG A 927 23.37 -19.70 -13.78
C ARG A 927 24.71 -20.15 -13.20
N SER A 928 25.65 -19.25 -12.86
CA SER A 928 26.83 -19.63 -12.08
C SER A 928 27.40 -18.46 -11.28
N MET A 929 27.48 -18.64 -9.96
CA MET A 929 28.28 -17.83 -9.01
C MET A 929 29.59 -18.54 -8.64
N ALA A 930 29.99 -19.57 -9.40
CA ALA A 930 31.13 -20.43 -9.05
C ALA A 930 32.48 -19.78 -9.43
N GLU A 931 33.38 -19.69 -8.47
CA GLU A 931 34.74 -19.13 -8.64
C GLU A 931 35.67 -20.06 -9.44
N LYS A 932 35.29 -21.33 -9.63
CA LYS A 932 36.06 -22.36 -10.37
C LYS A 932 35.20 -23.09 -11.40
N THR A 933 35.79 -23.53 -12.51
CA THR A 933 35.12 -24.33 -13.56
C THR A 933 35.35 -25.84 -13.40
N PHE A 934 34.50 -26.68 -14.00
CA PHE A 934 34.65 -28.16 -13.97
C PHE A 934 35.99 -28.67 -14.53
N TRP A 935 36.60 -27.88 -15.42
CA TRP A 935 37.85 -28.19 -16.13
C TRP A 935 39.11 -27.75 -15.37
N GLU A 936 38.95 -26.99 -14.29
CA GLU A 936 40.01 -26.64 -13.34
C GLU A 936 40.12 -27.79 -12.32
N GLU A 937 41.31 -28.38 -12.19
CA GLU A 937 41.55 -29.40 -11.19
C GLU A 937 41.51 -28.77 -9.78
N GLU A 938 40.90 -29.47 -8.83
CA GLU A 938 41.12 -29.16 -7.41
C GLU A 938 42.59 -29.46 -7.11
N ALA A 939 43.36 -28.42 -6.83
CA ALA A 939 44.67 -28.54 -6.19
C ALA A 939 44.50 -28.97 -4.73
#